data_AF-A0A954STM9-F1
#
_entry.id   AF-A0A954STM9-F1
#
_cell.length_a   1.000
_cell.length_b   1.000
_cell.length_c   1.000
_cell.angle_alpha   90.00
_cell.angle_beta   90.00
_cell.angle_gamma   90.00
#
_symmetry.space_group_name_H-M   'P 1'
#
loop_
_entity.id
_entity.type
_entity.pdbx_description
1 polymer ?
#
loop_
_entity_poly.entity_id
_entity_poly.type
_entity_poly.pdbx_seq_one_letter_code
_entity_poly.pdbx_strand_id
1 'polypeptide(L)'
;ITYVARDTREPSPFAYELLNANPYAFLDGGEIQERRARAVATRQSLNVESLRDLGRLDPQAIANVIAEAQPEIRDADELHDLLLTRLLLPVWDDCTALPGCCLEEGRFQSFLSELTQTGRGCRVEYRPGMFAWVATENLAQAHTLFPEIPFENVGPATELDPTESLLSLLRGWLETSGPATAVELADLLALPIDRIFACLEAIEGEGLVLRGRFYHCDSEIESDSPEIEWCHRRLLARIHRRTMQGLRQEIEAVSPAVFMQYLFQHHGLAPGHRKQGADGLHETISQLQGIDIPAGAWETQILPGRVEGYSPSWLDELCLSGEVCWGRLSPPERNANSGRPLAAMTRAIPVSLMLREDLPWLTTGSKERTREQLSAVAIDIVDLLERQTALFANELRERLQLLSAELDGYLGELVAAGWISADGFAGLRQLIRADDRPVNREIPSRYRRQRKSHTGMGRWTLFRFPEATDQDASTLNPHPSTLAEDWCWQLIRRWGVVFRDLVVREPISPPWWQLAKMYRRLEARGEIRGGRFIRGVSGEQFGTSEAVRELRQIRQQEGPQSLIILSGADPLNLTGVIGSGNRVPALTGNAIAYLEGEIVGWKKGDQSWIAPDLPKQIGNRLCFEWGASPPPTSEGTSKPELVTELSADEIPAKKRRRKPKRSGVPKPFPF
;
A
#
# COMPACT_ATOMS: atom_id res chain seq x y z
N ILE A 1 -39.07 29.42 -1.50
CA ILE A 1 -38.02 28.53 -0.97
C ILE A 1 -38.44 28.18 0.45
N THR A 2 -38.70 26.90 0.70
CA THR A 2 -39.19 26.40 1.99
C THR A 2 -38.03 25.67 2.65
N TYR A 3 -37.55 26.17 3.78
CA TYR A 3 -36.44 25.54 4.50
C TYR A 3 -37.00 24.50 5.48
N VAL A 4 -36.54 23.27 5.36
CA VAL A 4 -36.92 22.14 6.23
C VAL A 4 -35.68 21.75 7.03
N ALA A 5 -35.75 21.89 8.35
CA ALA A 5 -34.71 21.39 9.24
C ALA A 5 -34.83 19.86 9.37
N ARG A 6 -33.72 19.14 9.17
CA ARG A 6 -33.61 17.70 9.41
C ARG A 6 -32.42 17.45 10.33
N ASP A 7 -32.63 16.64 11.37
CA ASP A 7 -31.55 16.19 12.25
C ASP A 7 -30.74 15.09 11.57
N THR A 8 -29.45 15.34 11.35
CA THR A 8 -28.52 14.39 10.73
C THR A 8 -27.47 13.94 11.75
N ARG A 9 -27.10 12.66 11.71
CA ARG A 9 -26.07 12.07 12.60
C ARG A 9 -24.66 12.55 12.29
N GLU A 10 -24.46 12.97 11.05
CA GLU A 10 -23.24 13.62 10.58
C GLU A 10 -23.59 15.05 10.19
N PRO A 11 -22.72 16.03 10.47
CA PRO A 11 -22.99 17.39 10.06
C PRO A 11 -22.99 17.47 8.53
N SER A 12 -23.95 18.20 7.96
CA SER A 12 -23.97 18.49 6.51
C SER A 12 -22.62 19.05 6.06
N PRO A 13 -22.23 18.98 4.78
CA PRO A 13 -20.94 19.52 4.33
C PRO A 13 -20.71 20.98 4.79
N PHE A 14 -21.78 21.78 4.80
CA PHE A 14 -21.77 23.14 5.33
C PHE A 14 -21.62 23.21 6.86
N ALA A 15 -22.32 22.34 7.61
CA ALA A 15 -22.19 22.25 9.07
C ALA A 15 -20.85 21.60 9.50
N TYR A 16 -20.28 20.73 8.68
CA TYR A 16 -18.99 20.07 8.89
C TYR A 16 -17.87 21.10 8.82
N GLU A 17 -17.91 21.98 7.82
CA GLU A 17 -16.99 23.12 7.74
C GLU A 17 -17.20 24.12 8.88
N LEU A 18 -18.44 24.32 9.38
CA LEU A 18 -18.71 25.18 10.55
C LEU A 18 -18.17 24.58 11.86
N LEU A 19 -18.33 23.27 12.08
CA LEU A 19 -17.82 22.57 13.26
C LEU A 19 -16.28 22.48 13.26
N ASN A 20 -15.70 22.30 12.08
CA ASN A 20 -14.26 22.28 11.84
C ASN A 20 -13.70 23.63 11.37
N ALA A 21 -14.47 24.71 11.52
CA ALA A 21 -14.10 26.02 11.01
C ALA A 21 -12.76 26.48 11.60
N ASN A 22 -11.90 26.96 10.71
CA ASN A 22 -10.60 27.50 11.10
C ASN A 22 -10.76 28.67 12.09
N PRO A 23 -9.81 28.89 13.01
CA PRO A 23 -9.95 29.85 14.11
C PRO A 23 -10.27 31.29 13.68
N TYR A 24 -9.92 31.67 12.45
CA TYR A 24 -10.12 33.00 11.86
C TYR A 24 -11.49 33.18 11.17
N ALA A 25 -12.32 32.13 11.11
CA ALA A 25 -13.69 32.21 10.59
C ALA A 25 -14.68 32.88 11.57
N PHE A 26 -14.29 33.02 12.84
CA PHE A 26 -15.10 33.67 13.88
C PHE A 26 -14.55 35.07 14.13
N LEU A 27 -15.37 36.09 13.89
CA LEU A 27 -14.97 37.50 14.00
C LEU A 27 -14.93 38.02 15.45
N ASP A 28 -15.41 37.25 16.43
CA ASP A 28 -15.49 37.66 17.83
C ASP A 28 -14.69 36.74 18.78
N GLY A 29 -14.03 37.33 19.77
CA GLY A 29 -13.20 36.67 20.79
C GLY A 29 -13.97 35.89 21.86
N GLY A 30 -15.08 35.25 21.49
CA GLY A 30 -16.00 34.53 22.37
C GLY A 30 -15.40 33.24 22.96
N GLU A 31 -14.94 33.36 24.20
CA GLU A 31 -14.80 32.38 25.27
C GLU A 31 -14.38 30.92 24.97
N ILE A 32 -13.17 30.62 25.45
CA ILE A 32 -12.44 29.35 25.56
C ILE A 32 -13.25 28.10 25.97
N GLN A 33 -14.48 28.22 26.47
CA GLN A 33 -15.28 27.11 26.98
C GLN A 33 -15.87 26.20 25.88
N GLU A 34 -16.12 26.72 24.68
CA GLU A 34 -16.57 25.89 23.54
C GLU A 34 -15.46 24.98 22.98
N ARG A 35 -14.21 25.15 23.42
CA ARG A 35 -13.07 24.32 22.98
C ARG A 35 -13.16 22.87 23.47
N ARG A 36 -14.00 22.55 24.46
CA ARG A 36 -14.23 21.16 24.94
C ARG A 36 -15.17 20.34 24.05
N ALA A 37 -15.96 20.96 23.18
CA ALA A 37 -16.77 20.22 22.21
C ALA A 37 -15.92 19.58 21.09
N ARG A 38 -14.69 20.06 20.89
CA ARG A 38 -13.70 19.52 19.92
C ARG A 38 -12.98 18.25 20.40
N ALA A 39 -13.47 17.59 21.44
CA ALA A 39 -13.00 16.27 21.90
C ALA A 39 -13.95 15.12 21.54
N VAL A 40 -14.96 15.36 20.69
CA VAL A 40 -15.65 14.27 20.00
C VAL A 40 -14.85 13.97 18.74
N ALA A 41 -13.84 13.11 18.88
CA ALA A 41 -13.26 12.44 17.73
C ALA A 41 -14.38 11.63 17.07
N THR A 42 -14.98 12.18 16.02
CA THR A 42 -15.72 11.37 15.05
C THR A 42 -14.72 10.35 14.54
N ARG A 43 -14.88 9.09 14.97
CA ARG A 43 -14.18 7.96 14.34
C ARG A 43 -14.45 8.13 12.85
N GLN A 44 -13.39 8.22 12.04
CA GLN A 44 -13.47 8.16 10.59
C GLN A 44 -14.37 6.98 10.20
N SER A 45 -15.65 7.27 9.98
CA SER A 45 -16.52 6.45 9.16
C SER A 45 -16.03 6.68 7.75
N LEU A 46 -15.82 5.57 7.07
CA LEU A 46 -15.53 5.49 5.65
C LEU A 46 -16.46 6.48 4.93
N ASN A 47 -15.89 7.41 4.16
CA ASN A 47 -16.65 8.34 3.34
C ASN A 47 -17.69 7.55 2.51
N VAL A 48 -18.90 8.07 2.31
CA VAL A 48 -19.97 7.35 1.58
C VAL A 48 -19.55 6.99 0.16
N GLU A 49 -18.62 7.75 -0.44
CA GLU A 49 -17.95 7.41 -1.70
C GLU A 49 -16.99 6.21 -1.55
N SER A 50 -16.21 6.13 -0.46
CA SER A 50 -15.36 4.96 -0.16
C SER A 50 -16.13 3.70 0.26
N LEU A 51 -17.44 3.79 0.50
CA LEU A 51 -18.32 2.62 0.60
C LEU A 51 -18.77 2.11 -0.77
N ARG A 52 -18.85 2.96 -1.81
CA ARG A 52 -19.16 2.51 -3.18
C ARG A 52 -18.06 1.62 -3.76
N ASP A 53 -16.83 1.79 -3.29
CA ASP A 53 -15.66 1.05 -3.73
C ASP A 53 -15.35 -0.22 -2.92
N LEU A 54 -16.13 -0.55 -1.87
CA LEU A 54 -16.03 -1.87 -1.23
C LEU A 54 -16.19 -2.94 -2.31
N GLY A 55 -15.08 -3.58 -2.65
CA GLY A 55 -14.93 -4.32 -3.90
C GLY A 55 -16.10 -5.25 -4.18
N ARG A 56 -16.61 -5.17 -5.42
CA ARG A 56 -17.70 -6.01 -5.98
C ARG A 56 -17.74 -7.38 -5.29
N LEU A 57 -18.77 -7.57 -4.46
CA LEU A 57 -18.93 -8.77 -3.64
C LEU A 57 -19.18 -9.98 -4.54
N ASP A 58 -18.63 -11.13 -4.16
CA ASP A 58 -18.89 -12.37 -4.89
C ASP A 58 -20.29 -12.89 -4.52
N PRO A 59 -21.22 -13.06 -5.50
CA PRO A 59 -22.55 -13.59 -5.24
C PRO A 59 -22.53 -14.95 -4.53
N GLN A 60 -21.53 -15.79 -4.82
CA GLN A 60 -21.39 -17.08 -4.17
C GLN A 60 -20.92 -16.94 -2.71
N ALA A 61 -20.06 -15.98 -2.42
CA ALA A 61 -19.71 -15.60 -1.05
C ALA A 61 -20.92 -15.10 -0.26
N ILE A 62 -21.79 -14.29 -0.87
CA ILE A 62 -23.05 -13.85 -0.27
C ILE A 62 -23.91 -15.06 0.10
N ALA A 63 -24.23 -15.92 -0.88
CA ALA A 63 -25.06 -17.11 -0.67
C ALA A 63 -24.52 -18.04 0.44
N ASN A 64 -23.21 -18.29 0.44
CA ASN A 64 -22.58 -19.16 1.44
C ASN A 64 -22.63 -18.56 2.85
N VAL A 65 -22.47 -17.24 3.02
CA VAL A 65 -22.57 -16.62 4.34
C VAL A 65 -24.01 -16.63 4.84
N ILE A 66 -24.99 -16.38 3.97
CA ILE A 66 -26.41 -16.45 4.32
C ILE A 66 -26.75 -17.86 4.79
N ALA A 67 -26.38 -18.90 4.03
CA ALA A 67 -26.63 -20.29 4.38
C ALA A 67 -26.06 -20.67 5.77
N GLU A 68 -24.87 -20.16 6.13
CA GLU A 68 -24.26 -20.38 7.44
C GLU A 68 -24.76 -19.48 8.56
N ALA A 69 -25.38 -18.35 8.22
CA ALA A 69 -26.01 -17.47 9.19
C ALA A 69 -27.38 -18.01 9.61
N GLN A 70 -27.99 -18.88 8.80
CA GLN A 70 -29.23 -19.54 9.16
C GLN A 70 -29.01 -20.45 10.39
N PRO A 71 -29.87 -20.33 11.41
CA PRO A 71 -29.80 -21.20 12.57
C PRO A 71 -30.14 -22.64 12.17
N GLU A 72 -29.37 -23.59 12.70
CA GLU A 72 -29.66 -25.02 12.53
C GLU A 72 -30.70 -25.42 13.58
N ILE A 73 -31.86 -25.90 13.14
CA ILE A 73 -32.99 -26.27 14.01
C ILE A 73 -33.07 -27.78 14.08
N ARG A 74 -32.83 -28.34 15.26
CA ARG A 74 -32.73 -29.79 15.49
C ARG A 74 -33.87 -30.34 16.35
N ASP A 75 -34.51 -29.48 17.12
CA ASP A 75 -35.65 -29.82 17.97
C ASP A 75 -36.65 -28.65 18.09
N ALA A 76 -37.72 -28.87 18.86
CA ALA A 76 -38.75 -27.87 19.09
C ALA A 76 -38.29 -26.68 19.93
N ASP A 77 -37.29 -26.87 20.81
CA ASP A 77 -36.77 -25.81 21.67
C ASP A 77 -35.94 -24.81 20.83
N GLU A 78 -35.09 -25.30 19.93
CA GLU A 78 -34.33 -24.45 19.00
C GLU A 78 -35.24 -23.70 18.00
N LEU A 79 -36.36 -24.31 17.59
CA LEU A 79 -37.38 -23.63 16.78
C LEU A 79 -38.07 -22.52 17.57
N HIS A 80 -38.34 -22.74 18.86
CA HIS A 80 -38.90 -21.72 19.74
C HIS A 80 -37.96 -20.53 19.92
N ASP A 81 -36.67 -20.79 20.15
CA ASP A 81 -35.65 -19.74 20.26
C ASP A 81 -35.56 -18.88 18.99
N LEU A 82 -35.73 -19.49 17.82
CA LEU A 82 -35.81 -18.75 16.56
C LEU A 82 -37.04 -17.84 16.50
N LEU A 83 -38.22 -18.34 16.91
CA LEU A 83 -39.45 -17.54 16.96
C LEU A 83 -39.35 -16.39 17.96
N LEU A 84 -38.66 -16.60 19.09
CA LEU A 84 -38.36 -15.55 20.06
C LEU A 84 -37.49 -14.45 19.45
N THR A 85 -36.47 -14.84 18.67
CA THR A 85 -35.52 -13.91 18.06
C THR A 85 -36.12 -13.13 16.90
N ARG A 86 -36.88 -13.78 16.01
CA ARG A 86 -37.42 -13.15 14.79
C ARG A 86 -38.78 -12.49 14.97
N LEU A 87 -39.40 -12.65 16.15
CA LEU A 87 -40.75 -12.18 16.51
C LEU A 87 -41.89 -12.82 15.71
N LEU A 88 -41.80 -12.76 14.39
CA LEU A 88 -42.75 -13.32 13.45
C LEU A 88 -41.98 -13.97 12.29
N LEU A 89 -42.35 -15.22 11.98
CA LEU A 89 -41.71 -16.00 10.93
C LEU A 89 -42.73 -16.44 9.87
N PRO A 90 -42.80 -15.78 8.70
CA PRO A 90 -43.70 -16.11 7.62
C PRO A 90 -43.50 -17.53 7.09
N VAL A 91 -44.59 -18.11 6.63
CA VAL A 91 -44.65 -19.38 5.93
C VAL A 91 -44.87 -19.08 4.46
N TRP A 92 -43.89 -19.43 3.64
CA TRP A 92 -43.92 -19.14 2.21
C TRP A 92 -43.17 -20.23 1.45
N ASP A 93 -43.86 -20.93 0.56
CA ASP A 93 -43.33 -22.13 -0.12
C ASP A 93 -42.24 -21.81 -1.18
N ASP A 94 -42.21 -20.60 -1.74
CA ASP A 94 -41.26 -20.13 -2.77
C ASP A 94 -40.63 -18.74 -2.45
N CYS A 95 -39.95 -18.57 -1.31
CA CYS A 95 -39.28 -17.30 -1.00
C CYS A 95 -37.85 -17.24 -1.59
N THR A 96 -37.75 -17.02 -2.90
CA THR A 96 -36.46 -16.93 -3.60
C THR A 96 -35.76 -15.58 -3.40
N ALA A 97 -36.50 -14.51 -3.14
CA ALA A 97 -35.96 -13.15 -2.96
C ALA A 97 -35.21 -12.99 -1.63
N LEU A 98 -35.69 -13.59 -0.54
CA LEU A 98 -35.07 -13.54 0.79
C LEU A 98 -34.82 -14.97 1.33
N PRO A 99 -33.69 -15.60 0.97
CA PRO A 99 -33.42 -16.99 1.37
C PRO A 99 -33.33 -17.17 2.88
N GLY A 100 -33.98 -18.23 3.40
CA GLY A 100 -33.96 -18.60 4.83
C GLY A 100 -34.74 -17.66 5.76
N CYS A 101 -35.48 -16.72 5.18
CA CYS A 101 -36.36 -15.82 5.90
C CYS A 101 -37.77 -16.38 6.13
N CYS A 102 -38.16 -17.42 5.38
CA CYS A 102 -39.45 -18.10 5.53
C CYS A 102 -39.27 -19.50 6.12
N LEU A 103 -40.30 -19.99 6.81
CA LEU A 103 -40.35 -21.33 7.37
C LEU A 103 -40.98 -22.32 6.37
N GLU A 104 -40.27 -23.41 6.08
CA GLU A 104 -40.81 -24.56 5.37
C GLU A 104 -41.62 -25.44 6.35
N GLU A 105 -42.94 -25.21 6.47
CA GLU A 105 -43.78 -25.91 7.45
C GLU A 105 -43.67 -27.44 7.37
N GLY A 106 -43.62 -28.00 6.16
CA GLY A 106 -43.51 -29.45 5.95
C GLY A 106 -42.25 -30.07 6.56
N ARG A 107 -41.17 -29.30 6.69
CA ARG A 107 -39.89 -29.78 7.25
C ARG A 107 -39.92 -29.85 8.78
N PHE A 108 -40.67 -28.97 9.44
CA PHE A 108 -40.69 -28.80 10.90
C PHE A 108 -42.03 -29.17 11.54
N GLN A 109 -42.89 -29.90 10.82
CA GLN A 109 -44.27 -30.19 11.22
C GLN A 109 -44.37 -30.85 12.62
N SER A 110 -43.44 -31.74 12.98
CA SER A 110 -43.40 -32.37 14.30
C SER A 110 -43.12 -31.36 15.42
N PHE A 111 -42.16 -30.46 15.20
CA PHE A 111 -41.77 -29.43 16.18
C PHE A 111 -42.85 -28.39 16.35
N LEU A 112 -43.45 -27.93 15.24
CA LEU A 112 -44.58 -27.01 15.26
C LEU A 112 -45.78 -27.59 16.01
N SER A 113 -46.09 -28.88 15.77
CA SER A 113 -47.16 -29.57 16.49
C SER A 113 -46.89 -29.63 18.00
N GLU A 114 -45.65 -29.88 18.41
CA GLU A 114 -45.23 -29.88 19.81
C GLU A 114 -45.35 -28.49 20.44
N LEU A 115 -44.92 -27.43 19.75
CA LEU A 115 -45.02 -26.04 20.23
C LEU A 115 -46.49 -25.62 20.41
N THR A 116 -47.38 -26.03 19.51
CA THR A 116 -48.82 -25.77 19.68
C THR A 116 -49.41 -26.56 20.84
N GLN A 117 -49.10 -27.85 21.00
CA GLN A 117 -49.60 -28.67 22.10
C GLN A 117 -49.13 -28.19 23.48
N THR A 118 -47.90 -27.68 23.55
CA THR A 118 -47.32 -27.11 24.77
C THR A 118 -47.69 -25.64 25.00
N GLY A 119 -48.43 -25.01 24.07
CA GLY A 119 -48.87 -23.61 24.18
C GLY A 119 -47.75 -22.58 24.03
N ARG A 120 -46.64 -22.96 23.39
CA ARG A 120 -45.43 -22.13 23.20
C ARG A 120 -45.41 -21.39 21.85
N GLY A 121 -46.11 -21.90 20.84
CA GLY A 121 -46.15 -21.28 19.51
C GLY A 121 -47.54 -21.35 18.88
N CYS A 122 -47.87 -20.33 18.12
CA CYS A 122 -49.14 -20.22 17.41
C CYS A 122 -48.92 -19.89 15.93
N ARG A 123 -49.80 -20.42 15.09
CA ARG A 123 -49.88 -20.13 13.66
C ARG A 123 -50.93 -19.04 13.45
N VAL A 124 -50.55 -17.96 12.81
CA VAL A 124 -51.40 -16.78 12.62
C VAL A 124 -51.50 -16.43 11.15
N GLU A 125 -52.68 -15.99 10.72
CA GLU A 125 -52.89 -15.40 9.40
C GLU A 125 -52.78 -13.90 9.52
N TYR A 126 -51.71 -13.31 9.00
CA TYR A 126 -51.43 -11.88 9.17
C TYR A 126 -51.86 -11.00 8.00
N ARG A 127 -52.19 -11.65 6.89
CA ARG A 127 -52.86 -11.06 5.73
C ARG A 127 -53.65 -12.18 5.06
N PRO A 128 -54.78 -11.91 4.37
CA PRO A 128 -55.50 -12.93 3.63
C PRO A 128 -54.57 -13.80 2.76
N GLY A 129 -54.48 -15.08 3.09
CA GLY A 129 -53.63 -16.06 2.40
C GLY A 129 -52.14 -16.06 2.79
N MET A 130 -51.70 -15.25 3.76
CA MET A 130 -50.33 -15.23 4.28
C MET A 130 -50.30 -15.63 5.75
N PHE A 131 -49.51 -16.65 6.06
CA PHE A 131 -49.43 -17.23 7.40
C PHE A 131 -48.03 -17.03 8.00
N ALA A 132 -47.95 -16.94 9.32
CA ALA A 132 -46.70 -16.87 10.04
C ALA A 132 -46.78 -17.63 11.37
N TRP A 133 -45.63 -17.97 11.92
CA TRP A 133 -45.51 -18.50 13.27
C TRP A 133 -44.98 -17.44 14.22
N VAL A 134 -45.56 -17.41 15.42
CA VAL A 134 -45.22 -16.47 16.49
C VAL A 134 -45.14 -17.24 17.82
N ALA A 135 -44.11 -16.97 18.61
CA ALA A 135 -43.98 -17.49 19.97
C ALA A 135 -45.01 -16.81 20.89
N THR A 136 -45.58 -17.56 21.85
CA THR A 136 -46.62 -17.04 22.75
C THR A 136 -46.16 -15.79 23.52
N GLU A 137 -44.88 -15.72 23.88
CA GLU A 137 -44.24 -14.58 24.56
C GLU A 137 -44.21 -13.31 23.70
N ASN A 138 -44.20 -13.47 22.39
CA ASN A 138 -44.10 -12.41 21.40
C ASN A 138 -45.46 -11.96 20.85
N LEU A 139 -46.56 -12.61 21.26
CA LEU A 139 -47.92 -12.29 20.82
C LEU A 139 -48.30 -10.82 21.04
N ALA A 140 -47.91 -10.24 22.17
CA ALA A 140 -48.20 -8.84 22.47
C ALA A 140 -47.50 -7.89 21.48
N GLN A 141 -46.24 -8.17 21.10
CA GLN A 141 -45.51 -7.38 20.11
C GLN A 141 -46.00 -7.65 18.68
N ALA A 142 -46.44 -8.87 18.37
CA ALA A 142 -47.07 -9.16 17.07
C ALA A 142 -48.41 -8.42 16.93
N HIS A 143 -49.21 -8.36 18.00
CA HIS A 143 -50.49 -7.65 18.02
C HIS A 143 -50.34 -6.13 17.83
N THR A 144 -49.28 -5.49 18.34
CA THR A 144 -49.05 -4.06 18.09
C THR A 144 -48.75 -3.75 16.63
N LEU A 145 -48.08 -4.67 15.94
CA LEU A 145 -47.76 -4.54 14.51
C LEU A 145 -48.96 -4.84 13.62
N PHE A 146 -49.81 -5.78 14.04
CA PHE A 146 -50.96 -6.25 13.26
C PHE A 146 -52.25 -6.27 14.11
N PRO A 147 -52.81 -5.10 14.44
CA PRO A 147 -53.95 -4.99 15.36
C PRO A 147 -55.25 -5.57 14.83
N GLU A 148 -55.35 -5.81 13.52
CA GLU A 148 -56.54 -6.35 12.87
C GLU A 148 -56.64 -7.89 12.96
N ILE A 149 -55.56 -8.56 13.40
CA ILE A 149 -55.52 -10.02 13.53
C ILE A 149 -55.99 -10.42 14.92
N PRO A 150 -56.95 -11.35 15.03
CA PRO A 150 -57.33 -11.93 16.31
C PRO A 150 -56.25 -12.92 16.78
N PHE A 151 -55.32 -12.43 17.62
CA PHE A 151 -54.40 -13.29 18.35
C PHE A 151 -55.11 -13.88 19.58
N GLU A 152 -55.20 -15.21 19.68
CA GLU A 152 -55.72 -15.87 20.88
C GLU A 152 -54.70 -15.75 22.03
N ASN A 153 -55.17 -15.54 23.26
CA ASN A 153 -54.34 -15.47 24.48
C ASN A 153 -53.30 -14.33 24.55
N VAL A 154 -53.58 -13.17 23.94
CA VAL A 154 -52.80 -11.95 24.23
C VAL A 154 -52.93 -11.63 25.72
N GLY A 155 -51.82 -11.72 26.47
CA GLY A 155 -51.78 -11.34 27.88
C GLY A 155 -52.22 -9.88 28.11
N PRO A 156 -52.44 -9.44 29.37
CA PRO A 156 -52.87 -8.07 29.65
C PRO A 156 -51.92 -7.08 28.96
N ALA A 157 -52.48 -6.27 28.07
CA ALA A 157 -51.75 -5.39 27.17
C ALA A 157 -50.91 -4.38 27.97
N THR A 158 -49.60 -4.62 28.04
CA THR A 158 -48.64 -3.56 28.29
C THR A 158 -48.70 -2.62 27.07
N GLU A 159 -48.78 -1.31 27.27
CA GLU A 159 -48.71 -0.30 26.21
C GLU A 159 -47.33 -0.36 25.54
N LEU A 160 -47.14 -1.30 24.62
CA LEU A 160 -45.93 -1.46 23.83
C LEU A 160 -45.99 -0.52 22.61
N ASP A 161 -44.90 0.18 22.33
CA ASP A 161 -44.79 1.04 21.15
C ASP A 161 -44.72 0.18 19.87
N PRO A 162 -45.61 0.39 18.88
CA PRO A 162 -45.53 -0.28 17.58
C PRO A 162 -44.18 -0.06 16.88
N THR A 163 -43.54 1.09 17.09
CA THR A 163 -42.25 1.43 16.47
C THR A 163 -41.13 0.58 17.06
N GLU A 164 -41.10 0.43 18.38
CA GLU A 164 -40.12 -0.40 19.09
C GLU A 164 -40.29 -1.90 18.74
N SER A 165 -41.55 -2.33 18.57
CA SER A 165 -41.88 -3.68 18.12
C SER A 165 -41.35 -3.93 16.70
N LEU A 166 -41.49 -2.96 15.79
CA LEU A 166 -40.99 -3.07 14.41
C LEU A 166 -39.46 -3.08 14.36
N LEU A 167 -38.81 -2.22 15.15
CA LEU A 167 -37.34 -2.22 15.28
C LEU A 167 -36.83 -3.57 15.76
N SER A 168 -37.48 -4.15 16.78
CA SER A 168 -37.09 -5.46 17.32
C SER A 168 -37.26 -6.58 16.29
N LEU A 169 -38.36 -6.56 15.54
CA LEU A 169 -38.61 -7.51 14.45
C LEU A 169 -37.52 -7.40 13.37
N LEU A 170 -37.27 -6.19 12.87
CA LEU A 170 -36.27 -5.97 11.82
C LEU A 170 -34.85 -6.33 12.28
N ARG A 171 -34.49 -6.08 13.55
CA ARG A 171 -33.20 -6.51 14.10
C ARG A 171 -33.03 -8.03 14.06
N GLY A 172 -34.01 -8.79 14.58
CA GLY A 172 -33.94 -10.26 14.58
C GLY A 172 -33.84 -10.86 13.18
N TRP A 173 -34.49 -10.21 12.22
CA TRP A 173 -34.41 -10.56 10.80
C TRP A 173 -33.04 -10.27 10.18
N LEU A 174 -32.56 -9.04 10.32
CA LEU A 174 -31.31 -8.57 9.70
C LEU A 174 -30.08 -9.31 10.24
N GLU A 175 -30.13 -9.85 11.45
CA GLU A 175 -29.03 -10.64 12.04
C GLU A 175 -28.66 -11.89 11.24
N THR A 176 -29.63 -12.46 10.52
CA THR A 176 -29.49 -13.73 9.79
C THR A 176 -29.84 -13.60 8.31
N SER A 177 -30.44 -12.48 7.89
CA SER A 177 -30.70 -12.18 6.48
C SER A 177 -29.44 -11.72 5.76
N GLY A 178 -29.38 -11.96 4.45
CA GLY A 178 -28.41 -11.31 3.57
C GLY A 178 -28.71 -9.81 3.36
N PRO A 179 -28.06 -9.19 2.37
CA PRO A 179 -28.53 -7.93 1.81
C PRO A 179 -30.02 -8.02 1.44
N ALA A 180 -30.81 -7.04 1.88
CA ALA A 180 -32.25 -6.98 1.64
C ALA A 180 -32.69 -5.53 1.41
N THR A 181 -33.69 -5.31 0.57
CA THR A 181 -34.29 -3.98 0.33
C THR A 181 -35.47 -3.72 1.25
N ALA A 182 -35.85 -2.45 1.40
CA ALA A 182 -37.06 -2.10 2.14
C ALA A 182 -38.32 -2.64 1.44
N VAL A 183 -38.31 -2.73 0.11
CA VAL A 183 -39.39 -3.30 -0.71
C VAL A 183 -39.61 -4.77 -0.37
N GLU A 184 -38.54 -5.58 -0.39
CA GLU A 184 -38.62 -7.01 -0.12
C GLU A 184 -39.11 -7.30 1.31
N LEU A 185 -38.64 -6.54 2.30
CA LEU A 185 -39.09 -6.67 3.68
C LEU A 185 -40.56 -6.22 3.86
N ALA A 186 -40.99 -5.19 3.14
CA ALA A 186 -42.38 -4.71 3.17
C ALA A 186 -43.35 -5.73 2.59
N ASP A 187 -43.00 -6.31 1.44
CA ASP A 187 -43.80 -7.35 0.81
C ASP A 187 -43.90 -8.59 1.68
N LEU A 188 -42.78 -9.00 2.28
CA LEU A 188 -42.72 -10.20 3.11
C LEU A 188 -43.48 -10.06 4.43
N LEU A 189 -43.34 -8.93 5.11
CA LEU A 189 -43.99 -8.67 6.41
C LEU A 189 -45.39 -8.07 6.26
N ALA A 190 -45.83 -7.73 5.04
CA ALA A 190 -47.08 -7.05 4.75
C ALA A 190 -47.24 -5.73 5.53
N LEU A 191 -46.15 -4.98 5.71
CA LEU A 191 -46.12 -3.70 6.41
C LEU A 191 -45.83 -2.54 5.43
N PRO A 192 -46.26 -1.30 5.73
CA PRO A 192 -46.00 -0.16 4.86
C PRO A 192 -44.49 0.09 4.67
N ILE A 193 -44.06 0.24 3.42
CA ILE A 193 -42.64 0.42 3.06
C ILE A 193 -42.01 1.63 3.76
N ASP A 194 -42.73 2.74 3.88
CA ASP A 194 -42.25 3.96 4.53
C ASP A 194 -41.88 3.72 6.01
N ARG A 195 -42.63 2.85 6.69
CA ARG A 195 -42.35 2.49 8.09
C ARG A 195 -41.11 1.61 8.20
N ILE A 196 -40.98 0.63 7.31
CA ILE A 196 -39.79 -0.23 7.29
C ILE A 196 -38.55 0.60 6.98
N PHE A 197 -38.61 1.46 5.97
CA PHE A 197 -37.50 2.32 5.58
C PHE A 197 -37.06 3.22 6.75
N ALA A 198 -37.99 3.92 7.41
CA ALA A 198 -37.69 4.74 8.58
C ALA A 198 -37.07 3.95 9.75
N CYS A 199 -37.52 2.71 9.99
CA CYS A 199 -36.91 1.84 11.00
C CYS A 199 -35.51 1.36 10.59
N LEU A 200 -35.27 1.07 9.32
CA LEU A 200 -33.94 0.71 8.82
C LEU A 200 -32.94 1.86 8.98
N GLU A 201 -33.36 3.11 8.71
CA GLU A 201 -32.56 4.31 9.00
C GLU A 201 -32.21 4.43 10.49
N ALA A 202 -33.17 4.13 11.38
CA ALA A 202 -32.92 4.13 12.82
C ALA A 202 -31.90 3.04 13.24
N ILE A 203 -32.01 1.83 12.68
CA ILE A 203 -31.09 0.70 12.96
C ILE A 203 -29.69 0.97 12.37
N GLU A 204 -29.58 1.58 11.19
CA GLU A 204 -28.30 2.04 10.62
C GLU A 204 -27.67 3.05 11.56
N GLY A 205 -28.48 3.94 12.10
CA GLY A 205 -28.07 4.85 13.13
C GLY A 205 -27.44 4.16 14.34
N GLU A 206 -27.98 3.05 14.81
CA GLU A 206 -27.38 2.27 15.91
C GLU A 206 -26.04 1.60 15.52
N GLY A 207 -25.70 1.60 14.23
CA GLY A 207 -24.51 0.98 13.68
C GLY A 207 -24.62 -0.54 13.59
N LEU A 208 -25.84 -1.08 13.54
CA LEU A 208 -26.10 -2.53 13.38
C LEU A 208 -26.12 -2.93 11.90
N VAL A 209 -26.67 -2.08 11.03
CA VAL A 209 -26.75 -2.33 9.59
C VAL A 209 -26.02 -1.24 8.81
N LEU A 210 -25.68 -1.55 7.58
CA LEU A 210 -25.09 -0.64 6.61
C LEU A 210 -25.96 -0.68 5.34
N ARG A 211 -26.27 0.49 4.79
CA ARG A 211 -26.89 0.61 3.47
C ARG A 211 -25.85 0.64 2.36
N GLY A 212 -26.17 0.06 1.21
CA GLY A 212 -25.26 -0.03 0.06
C GLY A 212 -25.87 -0.76 -1.12
N ARG A 213 -25.03 -1.12 -2.10
CA ARG A 213 -25.40 -1.95 -3.25
C ARG A 213 -24.48 -3.17 -3.25
N PHE A 214 -25.01 -4.33 -2.88
CA PHE A 214 -24.24 -5.55 -2.62
C PHE A 214 -24.44 -6.60 -3.71
N TYR A 215 -25.67 -6.79 -4.24
CA TYR A 215 -25.90 -7.72 -5.36
C TYR A 215 -25.66 -7.08 -6.73
N HIS A 216 -26.08 -5.82 -6.94
CA HIS A 216 -26.07 -5.16 -8.25
C HIS A 216 -25.35 -3.80 -8.19
N CYS A 217 -24.02 -3.81 -8.23
CA CYS A 217 -23.18 -2.61 -8.14
C CYS A 217 -23.27 -1.68 -9.36
N ASP A 218 -23.76 -2.16 -10.50
CA ASP A 218 -23.69 -1.47 -11.80
C ASP A 218 -24.92 -0.54 -12.07
N SER A 219 -25.93 -0.50 -11.19
CA SER A 219 -27.16 0.30 -11.35
C SER A 219 -27.13 1.62 -10.56
N GLU A 220 -27.49 2.74 -11.19
CA GLU A 220 -27.59 4.07 -10.56
C GLU A 220 -28.83 4.19 -9.66
N ILE A 221 -28.75 3.67 -8.43
CA ILE A 221 -29.81 3.78 -7.41
C ILE A 221 -29.47 4.90 -6.41
N GLU A 222 -30.33 5.91 -6.26
CA GLU A 222 -30.12 6.98 -5.27
C GLU A 222 -30.08 6.45 -3.83
N SER A 223 -29.31 7.10 -2.94
CA SER A 223 -29.11 6.63 -1.56
C SER A 223 -30.38 6.61 -0.70
N ASP A 224 -31.38 7.42 -1.08
CA ASP A 224 -32.67 7.52 -0.40
C ASP A 224 -33.76 6.67 -1.09
N SER A 225 -33.38 5.87 -2.10
CA SER A 225 -34.31 4.97 -2.79
C SER A 225 -34.69 3.80 -1.89
N PRO A 226 -35.97 3.37 -1.87
CA PRO A 226 -36.37 2.14 -1.17
C PRO A 226 -35.74 0.86 -1.75
N GLU A 227 -35.16 0.95 -2.95
CA GLU A 227 -34.43 -0.13 -3.62
C GLU A 227 -32.97 -0.27 -3.13
N ILE A 228 -32.49 0.61 -2.24
CA ILE A 228 -31.17 0.43 -1.62
C ILE A 228 -31.17 -0.81 -0.72
N GLU A 229 -30.06 -1.54 -0.74
CA GLU A 229 -29.91 -2.77 0.03
C GLU A 229 -29.33 -2.45 1.41
N TRP A 230 -29.83 -3.15 2.43
CA TRP A 230 -29.43 -3.05 3.82
C TRP A 230 -28.84 -4.39 4.25
N CYS A 231 -27.68 -4.37 4.90
CA CYS A 231 -27.05 -5.59 5.38
C CYS A 231 -26.50 -5.41 6.79
N HIS A 232 -26.68 -6.43 7.64
CA HIS A 232 -26.09 -6.41 8.97
C HIS A 232 -24.57 -6.43 8.92
N ARG A 233 -23.93 -5.53 9.68
CA ARG A 233 -22.49 -5.26 9.57
C ARG A 233 -21.60 -6.50 9.77
N ARG A 234 -22.01 -7.44 10.63
CA ARG A 234 -21.23 -8.66 10.91
C ARG A 234 -21.29 -9.63 9.75
N LEU A 235 -22.44 -9.73 9.08
CA LEU A 235 -22.61 -10.57 7.89
C LEU A 235 -21.87 -9.95 6.71
N LEU A 236 -22.01 -8.64 6.49
CA LEU A 236 -21.26 -7.94 5.45
C LEU A 236 -19.74 -8.12 5.60
N ALA A 237 -19.21 -8.02 6.82
CA ALA A 237 -17.79 -8.28 7.09
C ALA A 237 -17.37 -9.74 6.87
N ARG A 238 -18.27 -10.73 7.01
CA ARG A 238 -18.02 -12.13 6.66
C ARG A 238 -18.03 -12.32 5.13
N ILE A 239 -19.02 -11.76 4.45
CA ILE A 239 -19.18 -11.81 2.98
C ILE A 239 -17.94 -11.21 2.31
N HIS A 240 -17.51 -10.04 2.76
CA HIS A 240 -16.32 -9.38 2.25
C HIS A 240 -15.07 -10.25 2.44
N ARG A 241 -14.87 -10.81 3.64
CA ARG A 241 -13.73 -11.71 3.90
C ARG A 241 -13.74 -12.94 2.99
N ARG A 242 -14.91 -13.53 2.72
CA ARG A 242 -15.05 -14.68 1.82
C ARG A 242 -14.81 -14.34 0.37
N THR A 243 -15.38 -13.24 -0.11
CA THR A 243 -15.13 -12.72 -1.46
C THR A 243 -13.63 -12.57 -1.67
N MET A 244 -12.94 -11.93 -0.73
CA MET A 244 -11.48 -11.77 -0.80
C MET A 244 -10.73 -13.09 -0.71
N GLN A 245 -11.20 -14.05 0.08
CA GLN A 245 -10.57 -15.37 0.19
C GLN A 245 -10.75 -16.22 -1.08
N GLY A 246 -11.92 -16.20 -1.71
CA GLY A 246 -12.17 -16.86 -3.00
C GLY A 246 -11.28 -16.28 -4.10
N LEU A 247 -11.26 -14.95 -4.21
CA LEU A 247 -10.38 -14.25 -5.15
C LEU A 247 -8.90 -14.56 -4.90
N ARG A 248 -8.47 -14.74 -3.65
CA ARG A 248 -7.10 -15.17 -3.29
C ARG A 248 -6.79 -16.61 -3.71
N GLN A 249 -7.78 -17.49 -3.71
CA GLN A 249 -7.62 -18.92 -4.05
C GLN A 249 -7.53 -19.14 -5.56
N GLU A 250 -8.14 -18.29 -6.37
CA GLU A 250 -8.06 -18.32 -7.84
C GLU A 250 -6.70 -17.88 -8.40
N ILE A 251 -5.76 -17.47 -7.54
CA ILE A 251 -4.47 -16.91 -7.96
C ILE A 251 -3.41 -18.00 -8.01
N GLU A 252 -3.18 -18.54 -9.20
CA GLU A 252 -2.01 -19.38 -9.42
C GLU A 252 -0.73 -18.52 -9.47
N ALA A 253 0.16 -18.75 -8.50
CA ALA A 253 1.42 -18.01 -8.40
C ALA A 253 2.33 -18.24 -9.62
N VAL A 254 2.96 -17.17 -10.13
CA VAL A 254 3.96 -17.18 -11.20
C VAL A 254 5.37 -17.47 -10.66
N SER A 255 6.32 -17.83 -11.53
CA SER A 255 7.72 -18.03 -11.13
C SER A 255 8.44 -16.69 -10.91
N PRO A 256 9.55 -16.66 -10.14
CA PRO A 256 10.47 -15.53 -10.05
C PRO A 256 10.90 -14.94 -11.41
N ALA A 257 11.17 -15.80 -12.40
CA ALA A 257 11.56 -15.37 -13.73
C ALA A 257 10.46 -14.57 -14.43
N VAL A 258 9.21 -15.03 -14.37
CA VAL A 258 8.06 -14.30 -14.91
C VAL A 258 7.90 -12.94 -14.20
N PHE A 259 8.09 -12.88 -12.88
CA PHE A 259 8.06 -11.62 -12.17
C PHE A 259 9.19 -10.66 -12.60
N MET A 260 10.40 -11.17 -12.87
CA MET A 260 11.48 -10.34 -13.43
C MET A 260 11.16 -9.83 -14.84
N GLN A 261 10.58 -10.67 -15.70
CA GLN A 261 10.11 -10.24 -17.03
C GLN A 261 9.07 -9.12 -16.91
N TYR A 262 8.11 -9.27 -16.01
CA TYR A 262 7.15 -8.22 -15.67
C TYR A 262 7.84 -6.93 -15.25
N LEU A 263 8.78 -6.99 -14.30
CA LEU A 263 9.50 -5.79 -13.85
C LEU A 263 10.30 -5.13 -14.98
N PHE A 264 10.84 -5.89 -15.93
CA PHE A 264 11.52 -5.31 -17.08
C PHE A 264 10.56 -4.55 -18.01
N GLN A 265 9.34 -5.05 -18.22
CA GLN A 265 8.32 -4.33 -18.97
C GLN A 265 7.82 -3.11 -18.18
N HIS A 266 7.50 -3.29 -16.90
CA HIS A 266 6.98 -2.28 -15.98
C HIS A 266 7.92 -1.09 -15.79
N HIS A 267 9.23 -1.31 -15.81
CA HIS A 267 10.24 -0.25 -15.74
C HIS A 267 10.72 0.25 -17.10
N GLY A 268 10.16 -0.25 -18.21
CA GLY A 268 10.57 0.14 -19.55
C GLY A 268 11.97 -0.32 -19.96
N LEU A 269 12.52 -1.37 -19.35
CA LEU A 269 13.81 -1.97 -19.71
C LEU A 269 13.68 -3.02 -20.82
N ALA A 270 12.49 -3.60 -20.98
CA ALA A 270 12.20 -4.52 -22.07
C ALA A 270 12.16 -3.78 -23.42
N PRO A 271 12.58 -4.41 -24.53
CA PRO A 271 12.47 -3.83 -25.86
C PRO A 271 11.03 -3.35 -26.15
N GLY A 272 10.88 -2.16 -26.73
CA GLY A 272 9.56 -1.57 -27.04
C GLY A 272 8.81 -0.96 -25.86
N HIS A 273 9.32 -1.05 -24.63
CA HIS A 273 8.66 -0.53 -23.43
C HIS A 273 9.32 0.73 -22.84
N ARG A 274 10.43 1.19 -23.45
CA ARG A 274 11.11 2.42 -23.01
C ARG A 274 10.17 3.62 -23.15
N LYS A 275 10.16 4.45 -22.11
CA LYS A 275 9.45 5.73 -22.10
C LYS A 275 10.14 6.72 -23.04
N GLN A 276 9.42 7.76 -23.48
CA GLN A 276 9.94 8.72 -24.46
C GLN A 276 9.76 10.17 -23.98
N GLY A 277 10.72 11.02 -24.33
CA GLY A 277 10.68 12.46 -24.06
C GLY A 277 10.80 12.84 -22.57
N ALA A 278 10.52 14.11 -22.28
CA ALA A 278 10.57 14.67 -20.93
C ALA A 278 9.47 14.09 -20.02
N ASP A 279 8.25 13.89 -20.54
CA ASP A 279 7.15 13.28 -19.78
C ASP A 279 7.48 11.85 -19.36
N GLY A 280 8.07 11.06 -20.27
CA GLY A 280 8.54 9.72 -19.95
C GLY A 280 9.66 9.69 -18.91
N LEU A 281 10.51 10.72 -18.88
CA LEU A 281 11.51 10.90 -17.83
C LEU A 281 10.86 11.23 -16.49
N HIS A 282 9.88 12.15 -16.46
CA HIS A 282 9.11 12.47 -15.26
C HIS A 282 8.42 11.23 -14.68
N GLU A 283 7.76 10.43 -15.53
CA GLU A 283 7.12 9.17 -15.11
C GLU A 283 8.16 8.18 -14.54
N THR A 284 9.32 8.05 -15.19
CA THR A 284 10.41 7.19 -14.71
C THR A 284 10.93 7.64 -13.34
N ILE A 285 11.09 8.95 -13.12
CA ILE A 285 11.52 9.50 -11.83
C ILE A 285 10.43 9.29 -10.78
N SER A 286 9.15 9.51 -11.12
CA SER A 286 8.02 9.25 -10.22
C SER A 286 7.95 7.77 -9.79
N GLN A 287 8.25 6.84 -10.69
CA GLN A 287 8.34 5.42 -10.35
C GLN A 287 9.56 5.11 -9.46
N LEU A 288 10.69 5.77 -9.71
CA LEU A 288 11.96 5.49 -9.03
C LEU A 288 12.22 6.35 -7.78
N GLN A 289 11.43 7.37 -7.47
CA GLN A 289 11.71 8.25 -6.35
C GLN A 289 11.79 7.52 -5.00
N GLY A 290 12.56 8.05 -4.06
CA GLY A 290 12.73 7.44 -2.74
C GLY A 290 13.83 6.38 -2.63
N ILE A 291 14.66 6.18 -3.67
CA ILE A 291 15.85 5.33 -3.60
C ILE A 291 17.13 6.12 -3.88
N ASP A 292 18.14 5.81 -3.08
CA ASP A 292 19.49 6.32 -3.26
C ASP A 292 20.28 5.42 -4.22
N ILE A 293 20.61 5.93 -5.40
CA ILE A 293 21.44 5.26 -6.42
C ILE A 293 22.76 6.00 -6.58
N PRO A 294 23.90 5.32 -6.80
CA PRO A 294 25.16 5.97 -7.15
C PRO A 294 24.99 7.08 -8.19
N ALA A 295 25.45 8.29 -7.88
CA ALA A 295 25.14 9.48 -8.67
C ALA A 295 25.59 9.38 -10.14
N GLY A 296 26.70 8.68 -10.39
CA GLY A 296 27.18 8.43 -11.76
C GLY A 296 26.29 7.48 -12.57
N ALA A 297 25.51 6.61 -11.92
CA ALA A 297 24.69 5.59 -12.58
C ALA A 297 23.38 6.16 -13.15
N TRP A 298 22.82 7.22 -12.57
CA TRP A 298 21.56 7.83 -13.01
C TRP A 298 21.55 8.13 -14.52
N GLU A 299 22.50 8.94 -14.99
CA GLU A 299 22.54 9.39 -16.38
C GLU A 299 23.33 8.48 -17.34
N THR A 300 23.95 7.42 -16.82
CA THR A 300 24.75 6.48 -17.65
C THR A 300 24.08 5.13 -17.85
N GLN A 301 23.29 4.67 -16.88
CA GLN A 301 22.74 3.31 -16.85
C GLN A 301 21.24 3.29 -16.53
N ILE A 302 20.79 4.06 -15.54
CA ILE A 302 19.41 3.97 -15.03
C ILE A 302 18.41 4.66 -15.96
N LEU A 303 18.58 5.96 -16.22
CA LEU A 303 17.67 6.75 -17.06
C LEU A 303 17.79 6.37 -18.54
N PRO A 304 18.98 6.22 -19.14
CA PRO A 304 19.09 5.80 -20.55
C PRO A 304 18.56 4.38 -20.82
N GLY A 305 18.54 3.52 -19.79
CA GLY A 305 17.95 2.19 -19.88
C GLY A 305 16.42 2.21 -20.00
N ARG A 306 15.77 3.22 -19.42
CA ARG A 306 14.29 3.32 -19.30
C ARG A 306 13.68 4.36 -20.23
N VAL A 307 14.45 5.38 -20.60
CA VAL A 307 14.01 6.50 -21.46
C VAL A 307 14.80 6.48 -22.76
N GLU A 308 14.09 6.30 -23.87
CA GLU A 308 14.67 6.26 -25.19
C GLU A 308 15.22 7.65 -25.59
N GLY A 309 16.48 7.68 -26.03
CA GLY A 309 17.13 8.92 -26.45
C GLY A 309 17.36 9.92 -25.31
N TYR A 310 17.45 9.46 -24.05
CA TYR A 310 17.64 10.31 -22.87
C TYR A 310 18.65 11.46 -23.10
N SER A 311 18.18 12.69 -22.86
CA SER A 311 19.02 13.90 -22.87
C SER A 311 19.16 14.47 -21.45
N PRO A 312 20.38 14.79 -20.99
CA PRO A 312 20.61 15.49 -19.72
C PRO A 312 19.86 16.84 -19.60
N SER A 313 19.54 17.49 -20.72
CA SER A 313 18.80 18.75 -20.71
C SER A 313 17.39 18.60 -20.15
N TRP A 314 16.72 17.47 -20.39
CA TRP A 314 15.37 17.23 -19.87
C TRP A 314 15.37 17.15 -18.34
N LEU A 315 16.38 16.49 -17.76
CA LEU A 315 16.50 16.44 -16.30
C LEU A 315 16.78 17.83 -15.71
N ASP A 316 17.62 18.64 -16.38
CA ASP A 316 17.88 20.01 -15.94
C ASP A 316 16.61 20.89 -16.04
N GLU A 317 15.85 20.76 -17.12
CA GLU A 317 14.57 21.46 -17.33
C GLU A 317 13.56 21.11 -16.24
N LEU A 318 13.39 19.82 -15.92
CA LEU A 318 12.50 19.35 -14.84
C LEU A 318 12.95 19.84 -13.45
N CYS A 319 14.27 19.95 -13.21
CA CYS A 319 14.76 20.51 -11.96
C CYS A 319 14.51 22.03 -11.88
N LEU A 320 14.72 22.75 -12.98
CA LEU A 320 14.55 24.20 -13.07
C LEU A 320 13.07 24.62 -13.05
N SER A 321 12.16 23.81 -13.60
CA SER A 321 10.70 24.04 -13.49
C SER A 321 10.19 23.80 -12.07
N GLY A 322 10.97 23.08 -11.25
CA GLY A 322 10.64 22.75 -9.87
C GLY A 322 9.83 21.46 -9.74
N GLU A 323 9.54 20.74 -10.83
CA GLU A 323 8.84 19.44 -10.79
C GLU A 323 9.69 18.37 -10.12
N VAL A 324 10.97 18.31 -10.47
CA VAL A 324 11.93 17.34 -9.92
C VAL A 324 12.91 18.04 -9.00
N CYS A 325 13.32 17.37 -7.93
CA CYS A 325 14.47 17.74 -7.13
C CYS A 325 15.37 16.53 -6.88
N TRP A 326 16.57 16.78 -6.36
CA TRP A 326 17.53 15.74 -6.06
C TRP A 326 18.20 15.99 -4.72
N GLY A 327 18.68 14.94 -4.07
CA GLY A 327 19.31 15.03 -2.76
C GLY A 327 19.65 13.65 -2.24
N ARG A 328 20.22 13.55 -1.04
CA ARG A 328 20.49 12.26 -0.40
C ARG A 328 19.47 12.02 0.71
N LEU A 329 18.66 10.97 0.54
CA LEU A 329 17.58 10.64 1.48
C LEU A 329 18.07 9.76 2.64
N SER A 330 19.05 8.88 2.40
CA SER A 330 19.64 8.00 3.40
C SER A 330 21.14 8.30 3.58
N PRO A 331 21.50 9.33 4.36
CA PRO A 331 22.90 9.57 4.71
C PRO A 331 23.45 8.43 5.58
N PRO A 332 24.76 8.11 5.46
CA PRO A 332 25.35 7.00 6.19
C PRO A 332 25.49 7.34 7.67
N GLU A 333 25.24 6.37 8.56
CA GLU A 333 25.53 6.54 9.99
C GLU A 333 27.05 6.61 10.20
N ARG A 334 27.55 7.71 10.78
CA ARG A 334 28.92 7.79 11.24
C ARG A 334 29.01 7.47 12.72
N ASN A 335 29.96 6.61 13.06
CA ASN A 335 30.45 6.55 14.43
C ASN A 335 31.30 7.81 14.68
N ALA A 336 31.01 8.54 15.75
CA ALA A 336 31.75 9.74 16.17
C ALA A 336 33.27 9.51 16.29
N ASN A 337 33.70 8.26 16.47
CA ASN A 337 35.11 7.85 16.56
C ASN A 337 35.80 7.65 15.19
N SER A 338 35.11 7.80 14.06
CA SER A 338 35.69 7.67 12.72
C SER A 338 36.26 9.01 12.25
N GLY A 339 37.46 9.37 12.71
CA GLY A 339 38.13 10.66 12.46
C GLY A 339 38.59 10.95 11.03
N ARG A 340 37.99 10.35 9.99
CA ARG A 340 38.21 10.77 8.59
C ARG A 340 37.13 11.79 8.23
N PRO A 341 37.41 12.91 7.53
CA PRO A 341 36.35 13.74 6.94
C PRO A 341 35.53 12.95 5.91
N LEU A 342 34.32 13.42 5.57
CA LEU A 342 33.55 12.80 4.49
C LEU A 342 34.37 12.94 3.19
N ALA A 343 34.53 11.84 2.43
CA ALA A 343 35.29 11.88 1.19
C ALA A 343 34.64 12.84 0.19
N ALA A 344 35.45 13.50 -0.64
CA ALA A 344 34.98 14.32 -1.76
C ALA A 344 33.96 13.55 -2.63
N MET A 345 33.06 14.28 -3.30
CA MET A 345 32.03 13.67 -4.13
C MET A 345 32.64 12.77 -5.21
N THR A 346 32.28 11.48 -5.19
CA THR A 346 32.66 10.51 -6.23
C THR A 346 31.40 9.98 -6.93
N ARG A 347 31.59 9.34 -8.10
CA ARG A 347 30.49 8.67 -8.85
C ARG A 347 29.72 7.65 -8.04
N ALA A 348 30.37 7.05 -7.05
CA ALA A 348 29.82 5.99 -6.22
C ALA A 348 28.91 6.50 -5.10
N ILE A 349 28.97 7.80 -4.78
CA ILE A 349 28.14 8.37 -3.71
C ILE A 349 26.67 8.36 -4.15
N PRO A 350 25.77 7.75 -3.36
CA PRO A 350 24.36 7.69 -3.73
C PRO A 350 23.64 9.03 -3.60
N VAL A 351 22.73 9.28 -4.54
CA VAL A 351 21.75 10.38 -4.53
C VAL A 351 20.40 9.85 -5.03
N SER A 352 19.33 10.47 -4.58
CA SER A 352 17.95 10.24 -5.01
C SER A 352 17.48 11.34 -5.95
N LEU A 353 16.71 10.98 -6.96
CA LEU A 353 15.84 11.88 -7.73
C LEU A 353 14.41 11.71 -7.20
N MET A 354 13.65 12.78 -7.07
CA MET A 354 12.27 12.73 -6.57
C MET A 354 11.41 13.88 -7.09
N LEU A 355 10.10 13.69 -7.08
CA LEU A 355 9.17 14.78 -7.34
C LEU A 355 9.19 15.74 -6.15
N ARG A 356 9.18 17.05 -6.44
CA ARG A 356 9.24 18.07 -5.39
C ARG A 356 7.97 18.06 -4.53
N GLU A 357 6.82 17.79 -5.13
CA GLU A 357 5.54 17.67 -4.43
C GLU A 357 5.52 16.52 -3.41
N ASP A 358 6.30 15.47 -3.67
CA ASP A 358 6.37 14.26 -2.84
C ASP A 358 7.43 14.35 -1.73
N LEU A 359 8.26 15.39 -1.74
CA LEU A 359 9.30 15.61 -0.74
C LEU A 359 8.78 15.57 0.71
N PRO A 360 7.62 16.15 1.06
CA PRO A 360 7.16 16.17 2.45
C PRO A 360 6.96 14.78 3.07
N TRP A 361 6.35 13.84 2.34
CA TRP A 361 6.07 12.49 2.85
C TRP A 361 7.25 11.52 2.65
N LEU A 362 8.07 11.71 1.60
CA LEU A 362 9.28 10.91 1.35
C LEU A 362 10.33 11.10 2.46
N THR A 363 10.35 12.27 3.09
CA THR A 363 11.40 12.65 4.03
C THR A 363 11.05 12.45 5.50
N THR A 364 9.81 12.08 5.83
CA THR A 364 9.35 11.90 7.21
C THR A 364 10.11 10.79 7.96
N GLY A 365 10.63 9.79 7.24
CA GLY A 365 11.45 8.70 7.81
C GLY A 365 12.96 8.96 7.79
N SER A 366 13.40 10.12 7.28
CA SER A 366 14.82 10.43 7.19
C SER A 366 15.43 10.68 8.57
N LYS A 367 16.67 10.22 8.76
CA LYS A 367 17.42 10.48 9.99
C LYS A 367 17.81 11.95 10.09
N GLU A 368 17.84 12.46 11.33
CA GLU A 368 18.38 13.78 11.63
C GLU A 368 19.85 13.87 11.21
N ARG A 369 20.21 15.01 10.61
CA ARG A 369 21.57 15.29 10.18
C ARG A 369 22.29 16.03 11.30
N THR A 370 23.45 15.54 11.69
CA THR A 370 24.25 16.14 12.77
C THR A 370 25.44 16.90 12.18
N ARG A 371 25.60 18.17 12.59
CA ARG A 371 26.64 19.07 12.08
C ARG A 371 28.05 18.62 12.47
N GLU A 372 28.18 17.88 13.56
CA GLU A 372 29.42 17.35 14.12
C GLU A 372 30.15 16.39 13.16
N GLN A 373 29.45 15.92 12.12
CA GLN A 373 30.00 15.02 11.11
C GLN A 373 30.69 15.74 9.95
N LEU A 374 30.55 17.07 9.87
CA LEU A 374 31.04 17.92 8.78
C LEU A 374 32.38 18.59 9.11
N SER A 375 33.15 18.92 8.08
CA SER A 375 34.33 19.79 8.22
C SER A 375 33.93 21.23 8.61
N ALA A 376 34.84 21.97 9.24
CA ALA A 376 34.58 23.33 9.70
C ALA A 376 34.09 24.26 8.57
N VAL A 377 34.72 24.19 7.38
CA VAL A 377 34.32 25.00 6.23
C VAL A 377 32.96 24.56 5.66
N ALA A 378 32.64 23.26 5.71
CA ALA A 378 31.32 22.77 5.34
C ALA A 378 30.22 23.31 6.28
N ILE A 379 30.52 23.43 7.59
CA ILE A 379 29.64 24.10 8.56
C ILE A 379 29.46 25.58 8.20
N ASP A 380 30.54 26.30 7.85
CA ASP A 380 30.46 27.70 7.43
C ASP A 380 29.55 27.90 6.19
N ILE A 381 29.60 26.96 5.22
CA ILE A 381 28.69 26.96 4.07
C ILE A 381 27.23 26.75 4.50
N VAL A 382 26.97 25.79 5.41
CA VAL A 382 25.63 25.54 5.95
C VAL A 382 25.10 26.78 6.65
N ASP A 383 25.88 27.39 7.55
CA ASP A 383 25.50 28.61 8.27
C ASP A 383 25.22 29.78 7.32
N LEU A 384 25.99 29.89 6.24
CA LEU A 384 25.76 30.90 5.21
C LEU A 384 24.44 30.66 4.46
N LEU A 385 24.12 29.40 4.13
CA LEU A 385 22.87 29.02 3.45
C LEU A 385 21.64 29.07 4.36
N GLU A 386 21.81 28.94 5.68
CA GLU A 386 20.75 29.14 6.65
C GLU A 386 20.34 30.62 6.72
N ARG A 387 21.33 31.51 6.70
CA ARG A 387 21.11 32.97 6.66
C ARG A 387 20.61 33.43 5.30
N GLN A 388 21.03 32.78 4.22
CA GLN A 388 20.67 33.12 2.84
C GLN A 388 20.28 31.86 2.08
N THR A 389 18.98 31.68 1.91
CA THR A 389 18.33 30.43 1.49
C THR A 389 18.90 29.76 0.23
N ALA A 390 19.45 30.53 -0.72
CA ALA A 390 20.02 30.03 -1.96
C ALA A 390 21.18 30.91 -2.47
N LEU A 391 22.31 30.32 -2.83
CA LEU A 391 23.49 31.06 -3.34
C LEU A 391 24.15 30.36 -4.53
N PHE A 392 24.67 31.14 -5.48
CA PHE A 392 25.48 30.60 -6.57
C PHE A 392 26.88 30.20 -6.08
N ALA A 393 27.51 29.23 -6.76
CA ALA A 393 28.87 28.79 -6.42
C ALA A 393 29.91 29.93 -6.42
N ASN A 394 29.76 30.92 -7.31
CA ASN A 394 30.65 32.09 -7.34
C ASN A 394 30.50 32.97 -6.09
N GLU A 395 29.28 33.13 -5.58
CA GLU A 395 29.00 33.92 -4.38
C GLU A 395 29.54 33.22 -3.13
N LEU A 396 29.39 31.89 -3.05
CA LEU A 396 29.99 31.07 -1.99
C LEU A 396 31.52 31.22 -1.99
N ARG A 397 32.15 31.15 -3.17
CA ARG A 397 33.59 31.34 -3.34
C ARG A 397 34.06 32.71 -2.86
N GLU A 398 33.38 33.77 -3.27
CA GLU A 398 33.78 35.15 -2.96
C GLU A 398 33.64 35.45 -1.47
N ARG A 399 32.58 34.96 -0.84
CA ARG A 399 32.31 35.21 0.59
C ARG A 399 33.19 34.41 1.52
N LEU A 400 33.48 33.16 1.17
CA LEU A 400 34.32 32.26 1.96
C LEU A 400 35.81 32.31 1.56
N GLN A 401 36.16 33.10 0.53
CA GLN A 401 37.51 33.25 -0.01
C GLN A 401 38.16 31.90 -0.41
N LEU A 402 37.36 31.00 -0.98
CA LEU A 402 37.79 29.65 -1.38
C LEU A 402 38.25 29.59 -2.85
N LEU A 403 39.13 28.65 -3.16
CA LEU A 403 39.41 28.25 -4.54
C LEU A 403 38.28 27.36 -5.10
N SER A 404 38.15 27.29 -6.43
CA SER A 404 37.10 26.48 -7.07
C SER A 404 37.18 25.00 -6.71
N ALA A 405 38.38 24.42 -6.71
CA ALA A 405 38.57 23.01 -6.39
C ALA A 405 38.29 22.71 -4.90
N GLU A 406 38.56 23.67 -4.01
CA GLU A 406 38.26 23.54 -2.58
C GLU A 406 36.74 23.58 -2.35
N LEU A 407 36.05 24.55 -2.96
CA LEU A 407 34.59 24.63 -2.89
C LEU A 407 33.92 23.36 -3.43
N ASP A 408 34.38 22.82 -4.56
CA ASP A 408 33.84 21.58 -5.12
C ASP A 408 34.00 20.40 -4.13
N GLY A 409 35.12 20.35 -3.40
CA GLY A 409 35.35 19.37 -2.35
C GLY A 409 34.33 19.48 -1.21
N TYR A 410 34.09 20.69 -0.70
CA TYR A 410 33.15 20.93 0.41
C TYR A 410 31.68 20.78 -0.01
N LEU A 411 31.31 21.25 -1.21
CA LEU A 411 29.98 20.99 -1.77
C LEU A 411 29.77 19.48 -1.93
N GLY A 412 30.80 18.76 -2.36
CA GLY A 412 30.76 17.31 -2.46
C GLY A 412 30.57 16.60 -1.12
N GLU A 413 31.28 17.04 -0.08
CA GLU A 413 31.08 16.58 1.31
C GLU A 413 29.63 16.83 1.76
N LEU A 414 29.09 18.02 1.54
CA LEU A 414 27.74 18.39 1.95
C LEU A 414 26.65 17.60 1.20
N VAL A 415 26.80 17.40 -0.11
CA VAL A 415 25.90 16.54 -0.90
C VAL A 415 25.94 15.11 -0.38
N ALA A 416 27.14 14.59 -0.14
CA ALA A 416 27.32 13.24 0.35
C ALA A 416 26.78 13.05 1.78
N ALA A 417 26.79 14.10 2.61
CA ALA A 417 26.13 14.10 3.91
C ALA A 417 24.62 14.43 3.83
N GLY A 418 24.10 14.74 2.63
CA GLY A 418 22.70 15.04 2.38
C GLY A 418 22.25 16.43 2.83
N TRP A 419 23.15 17.36 3.11
CA TRP A 419 22.82 18.70 3.62
C TRP A 419 22.34 19.68 2.56
N ILE A 420 22.81 19.53 1.32
CA ILE A 420 22.55 20.49 0.25
C ILE A 420 22.03 19.82 -1.01
N SER A 421 21.34 20.62 -1.81
CA SER A 421 20.90 20.33 -3.18
C SER A 421 21.17 21.57 -4.06
N ALA A 422 20.81 21.51 -5.33
CA ALA A 422 20.87 22.66 -6.24
C ALA A 422 19.65 22.70 -7.18
N ASP A 423 19.40 23.88 -7.75
CA ASP A 423 18.30 24.14 -8.71
C ASP A 423 18.33 23.21 -9.95
N GLY A 424 19.48 22.61 -10.28
CA GLY A 424 19.64 21.71 -11.42
C GLY A 424 20.62 20.57 -11.15
N PHE A 425 20.54 19.50 -11.95
CA PHE A 425 21.43 18.35 -11.82
C PHE A 425 22.83 18.61 -12.41
N ALA A 426 22.95 19.61 -13.29
CA ALA A 426 24.20 20.05 -13.88
C ALA A 426 25.31 20.43 -12.87
N GLY A 427 24.96 20.98 -11.70
CA GLY A 427 25.92 21.24 -10.61
C GLY A 427 26.57 19.95 -10.12
N LEU A 428 25.76 18.93 -9.85
CA LEU A 428 26.22 17.60 -9.43
C LEU A 428 27.08 16.92 -10.50
N ARG A 429 26.70 17.03 -11.79
CA ARG A 429 27.52 16.48 -12.90
C ARG A 429 28.93 17.05 -12.92
N GLN A 430 29.11 18.32 -12.55
CA GLN A 430 30.43 18.95 -12.51
C GLN A 430 31.28 18.39 -11.37
N LEU A 431 30.70 18.25 -10.17
CA LEU A 431 31.37 17.63 -9.02
C LEU A 431 31.85 16.21 -9.35
N ILE A 432 30.98 15.42 -9.99
CA ILE A 432 31.29 14.03 -10.38
C ILE A 432 32.38 13.94 -11.48
N ARG A 433 32.47 14.93 -12.38
CA ARG A 433 33.47 14.95 -13.46
C ARG A 433 34.83 15.51 -13.02
N ALA A 434 34.89 16.29 -11.94
CA ALA A 434 36.13 16.86 -11.44
C ALA A 434 37.12 15.79 -10.96
N ASP A 435 36.61 14.67 -10.44
CA ASP A 435 37.36 13.51 -9.94
C ASP A 435 38.09 12.71 -11.05
N ASP A 436 37.61 12.81 -12.30
CA ASP A 436 38.14 12.06 -13.46
C ASP A 436 39.38 12.69 -14.11
N ARG A 437 39.88 13.82 -13.60
CA ARG A 437 41.09 14.45 -14.17
C ARG A 437 42.34 13.74 -13.66
N PRO A 438 43.11 13.04 -14.52
CA PRO A 438 44.42 12.54 -14.12
C PRO A 438 45.31 13.74 -13.75
N VAL A 439 45.90 13.68 -12.56
CA VAL A 439 46.76 14.73 -11.96
C VAL A 439 47.99 15.06 -12.84
N ASN A 440 48.30 14.25 -13.86
CA ASN A 440 49.42 14.46 -14.77
C ASN A 440 48.99 14.44 -16.24
N ARG A 441 48.61 15.60 -16.78
CA ARG A 441 48.81 15.97 -18.19
C ARG A 441 48.72 17.49 -18.32
N GLU A 442 49.85 18.15 -18.12
CA GLU A 442 50.06 19.51 -18.58
C GLU A 442 49.99 19.51 -20.12
N ILE A 443 48.80 19.73 -20.67
CA ILE A 443 48.65 20.07 -22.08
C ILE A 443 48.78 21.59 -22.16
N PRO A 444 49.83 22.15 -22.78
CA PRO A 444 50.02 23.59 -22.85
C PRO A 444 49.04 24.17 -23.90
N SER A 445 47.84 24.56 -23.47
CA SER A 445 46.88 25.22 -24.35
C SER A 445 46.97 26.74 -24.22
N ARG A 446 47.78 27.37 -25.09
CA ARG A 446 47.83 28.83 -25.27
C ARG A 446 46.63 29.39 -26.07
N TYR A 447 45.63 28.57 -26.42
CA TYR A 447 44.48 29.00 -27.24
C TYR A 447 43.16 28.35 -26.81
N ARG A 448 42.71 28.60 -25.57
CA ARG A 448 41.27 28.59 -25.24
C ARG A 448 40.98 29.29 -23.91
N ARG A 449 41.13 30.62 -23.87
CA ARG A 449 40.34 31.44 -22.92
C ARG A 449 38.87 31.50 -23.38
N GLN A 450 38.22 30.35 -23.56
CA GLN A 450 36.76 30.35 -23.53
C GLN A 450 36.41 30.45 -22.05
N ARG A 451 35.84 31.59 -21.64
CA ARG A 451 35.09 31.68 -20.39
C ARG A 451 34.02 30.60 -20.48
N LYS A 452 34.26 29.43 -19.87
CA LYS A 452 33.21 28.42 -19.74
C LYS A 452 32.15 29.04 -18.84
N SER A 453 30.96 29.21 -19.40
CA SER A 453 29.83 29.73 -18.66
C SER A 453 29.59 28.83 -17.45
N HIS A 454 29.67 29.40 -16.23
CA HIS A 454 29.27 28.70 -14.99
C HIS A 454 27.74 28.74 -14.79
N THR A 455 27.00 29.21 -15.82
CA THR A 455 25.54 29.38 -15.82
C THR A 455 24.73 28.10 -15.62
N GLY A 456 25.38 26.93 -15.59
CA GLY A 456 24.72 25.64 -15.41
C GLY A 456 24.76 25.08 -13.99
N MET A 457 25.40 25.71 -13.01
CA MET A 457 25.48 25.11 -11.65
C MET A 457 24.23 25.35 -10.79
N GLY A 458 23.31 26.21 -11.23
CA GLY A 458 22.16 26.63 -10.41
C GLY A 458 22.59 27.32 -9.10
N ARG A 459 21.62 27.64 -8.25
CA ARG A 459 21.90 28.02 -6.86
C ARG A 459 21.94 26.76 -6.01
N TRP A 460 22.85 26.75 -5.04
CA TRP A 460 22.92 25.74 -3.99
C TRP A 460 22.02 26.16 -2.84
N THR A 461 21.27 25.20 -2.32
CA THR A 461 20.31 25.39 -1.23
C THR A 461 20.48 24.29 -0.20
N LEU A 462 20.08 24.58 1.05
CA LEU A 462 19.92 23.52 2.03
C LEU A 462 18.83 22.55 1.56
N PHE A 463 19.11 21.26 1.69
CA PHE A 463 18.12 20.23 1.46
C PHE A 463 17.24 20.13 2.72
N ARG A 464 16.29 21.06 2.81
CA ARG A 464 15.38 21.18 3.96
C ARG A 464 14.35 20.06 3.91
N PHE A 465 14.18 19.42 5.05
CA PHE A 465 12.95 18.71 5.35
C PHE A 465 11.93 19.74 5.83
N PRO A 466 10.63 19.57 5.54
CA PRO A 466 9.62 20.34 6.24
C PRO A 466 9.79 20.07 7.74
N GLU A 467 10.30 21.04 8.49
CA GLU A 467 10.33 20.94 9.95
C GLU A 467 8.89 21.02 10.45
N ALA A 468 8.50 20.07 11.29
CA ALA A 468 7.27 20.21 12.08
C ALA A 468 7.50 21.34 13.09
N THR A 469 7.08 22.56 12.76
CA THR A 469 6.96 23.62 13.76
C THR A 469 5.94 23.18 14.81
N ASP A 470 6.30 23.25 16.10
CA ASP A 470 5.44 22.87 17.25
C ASP A 470 4.06 23.57 17.26
N GLN A 471 3.90 24.64 16.48
CA GLN A 471 2.65 25.39 16.33
C GLN A 471 1.75 24.89 15.19
N ASP A 472 2.30 24.17 14.19
CA ASP A 472 1.59 23.63 13.02
C ASP A 472 1.46 22.09 13.04
N ALA A 473 1.97 21.46 14.10
CA ALA A 473 1.99 20.00 14.27
C ALA A 473 0.58 19.33 14.29
N SER A 474 -0.49 20.12 14.38
CA SER A 474 -1.88 19.64 14.36
C SER A 474 -2.59 19.78 13.00
N THR A 475 -2.05 20.56 12.06
CA THR A 475 -2.71 20.90 10.78
C THR A 475 -1.88 20.55 9.54
N LEU A 476 -0.55 20.48 9.64
CA LEU A 476 0.36 20.20 8.52
C LEU A 476 1.10 18.86 8.61
N ASN A 477 0.98 18.14 9.73
CA ASN A 477 1.49 16.78 9.82
C ASN A 477 0.48 15.83 9.17
N PRO A 478 0.76 15.28 7.97
CA PRO A 478 -0.05 14.20 7.43
C PRO A 478 -0.19 13.12 8.51
N HIS A 479 -1.43 12.69 8.76
CA HIS A 479 -1.68 11.64 9.75
C HIS A 479 -0.77 10.44 9.45
N PRO A 480 -0.27 9.71 10.46
CA PRO A 480 0.59 8.54 10.23
C PRO A 480 -0.03 7.50 9.28
N SER A 481 -1.36 7.51 9.13
CA SER A 481 -2.07 6.74 8.12
C SER A 481 -1.88 7.24 6.69
N THR A 482 -1.93 8.55 6.42
CA THR A 482 -1.79 9.07 5.05
C THR A 482 -0.37 8.85 4.54
N LEU A 483 0.65 9.07 5.38
CA LEU A 483 2.05 8.75 5.03
C LEU A 483 2.27 7.28 4.67
N ALA A 484 1.67 6.37 5.44
CA ALA A 484 1.77 4.94 5.16
C ALA A 484 1.07 4.57 3.84
N GLU A 485 -0.02 5.27 3.51
CA GLU A 485 -0.76 5.11 2.26
C GLU A 485 0.04 5.59 1.06
N ASP A 486 0.67 6.77 1.13
CA ASP A 486 1.57 7.30 0.09
C ASP A 486 2.73 6.34 -0.19
N TRP A 487 3.37 5.82 0.86
CA TRP A 487 4.42 4.81 0.73
C TRP A 487 3.92 3.50 0.13
N CYS A 488 2.72 3.04 0.50
CA CYS A 488 2.10 1.86 -0.12
C CYS A 488 1.93 2.07 -1.64
N TRP A 489 1.43 3.23 -2.05
CA TRP A 489 1.25 3.56 -3.47
C TRP A 489 2.56 3.73 -4.21
N GLN A 490 3.57 4.36 -3.61
CA GLN A 490 4.90 4.46 -4.22
C GLN A 490 5.52 3.08 -4.48
N LEU A 491 5.42 2.17 -3.51
CA LEU A 491 5.95 0.81 -3.65
C LEU A 491 5.17 -0.02 -4.67
N ILE A 492 3.84 0.13 -4.74
CA ILE A 492 3.02 -0.49 -5.79
C ILE A 492 3.40 0.08 -7.17
N ARG A 493 3.54 1.41 -7.29
CA ARG A 493 3.96 2.06 -8.55
C ARG A 493 5.33 1.55 -8.98
N ARG A 494 6.27 1.36 -8.06
CA ARG A 494 7.61 0.84 -8.35
C ARG A 494 7.59 -0.63 -8.74
N TRP A 495 6.95 -1.49 -7.95
CA TRP A 495 7.13 -2.94 -8.05
C TRP A 495 5.97 -3.69 -8.73
N GLY A 496 4.80 -3.06 -8.86
CA GLY A 496 3.53 -3.67 -9.27
C GLY A 496 2.95 -4.62 -8.21
N VAL A 497 3.75 -5.59 -7.77
CA VAL A 497 3.48 -6.49 -6.64
C VAL A 497 4.54 -6.33 -5.56
N VAL A 498 4.08 -6.02 -4.34
CA VAL A 498 4.91 -5.73 -3.18
C VAL A 498 4.84 -6.86 -2.17
N PHE A 499 5.98 -7.19 -1.57
CA PHE A 499 6.12 -8.12 -0.47
C PHE A 499 7.31 -7.74 0.41
N ARG A 500 7.38 -8.35 1.60
CA ARG A 500 8.32 -7.96 2.67
C ARG A 500 9.78 -7.84 2.21
N ASP A 501 10.28 -8.81 1.46
CA ASP A 501 11.71 -8.88 1.13
C ASP A 501 12.16 -7.82 0.11
N LEU A 502 11.23 -7.24 -0.67
CA LEU A 502 11.50 -6.05 -1.49
C LEU A 502 11.67 -4.80 -0.61
N VAL A 503 10.78 -4.61 0.36
CA VAL A 503 10.76 -3.44 1.25
C VAL A 503 12.03 -3.35 2.11
N VAL A 504 12.69 -4.47 2.42
CA VAL A 504 14.00 -4.48 3.10
C VAL A 504 15.06 -3.67 2.34
N ARG A 505 14.89 -3.46 1.03
CA ARG A 505 15.80 -2.69 0.18
C ARG A 505 15.43 -1.21 0.05
N GLU A 506 14.37 -0.78 0.72
CA GLU A 506 13.84 0.59 0.69
C GLU A 506 14.17 1.26 2.04
N PRO A 507 15.38 1.83 2.20
CA PRO A 507 15.95 2.17 3.52
C PRO A 507 15.17 3.26 4.28
N ILE A 508 14.41 4.09 3.56
CA ILE A 508 13.61 5.17 4.12
C ILE A 508 12.12 4.81 4.24
N SER A 509 11.72 3.63 3.77
CA SER A 509 10.32 3.19 3.84
C SER A 509 9.90 2.87 5.27
N PRO A 510 8.61 3.03 5.61
CA PRO A 510 8.06 2.57 6.87
C PRO A 510 8.28 1.06 7.06
N PRO A 511 8.38 0.58 8.31
CA PRO A 511 8.57 -0.84 8.56
C PRO A 511 7.40 -1.67 8.03
N TRP A 512 7.68 -2.87 7.52
CA TRP A 512 6.68 -3.74 6.86
C TRP A 512 5.36 -3.92 7.63
N TRP A 513 5.39 -3.97 8.97
CA TRP A 513 4.15 -4.14 9.75
C TRP A 513 3.20 -2.93 9.66
N GLN A 514 3.71 -1.72 9.44
CA GLN A 514 2.89 -0.52 9.19
C GLN A 514 2.30 -0.59 7.79
N LEU A 515 3.14 -0.88 6.78
CA LEU A 515 2.72 -1.04 5.40
C LEU A 515 1.69 -2.16 5.23
N ALA A 516 1.91 -3.34 5.83
CA ALA A 516 0.98 -4.47 5.77
C ALA A 516 -0.38 -4.15 6.38
N LYS A 517 -0.44 -3.36 7.46
CA LYS A 517 -1.72 -2.88 8.01
C LYS A 517 -2.45 -1.98 7.01
N MET A 518 -1.73 -1.11 6.31
CA MET A 518 -2.32 -0.24 5.30
C MET A 518 -2.72 -1.01 4.05
N TYR A 519 -1.88 -1.89 3.52
CA TYR A 519 -2.23 -2.76 2.39
C TYR A 519 -3.48 -3.60 2.67
N ARG A 520 -3.66 -4.13 3.89
CA ARG A 520 -4.90 -4.83 4.26
C ARG A 520 -6.12 -3.91 4.27
N ARG A 521 -5.96 -2.60 4.56
CA ARG A 521 -7.03 -1.60 4.45
C ARG A 521 -7.35 -1.30 3.00
N LEU A 522 -6.34 -1.06 2.17
CA LEU A 522 -6.51 -0.86 0.72
C LEU A 522 -7.15 -2.09 0.06
N GLU A 523 -6.78 -3.29 0.51
CA GLU A 523 -7.42 -4.53 0.08
C GLU A 523 -8.87 -4.63 0.54
N ALA A 524 -9.17 -4.23 1.78
CA ALA A 524 -10.54 -4.15 2.27
C ALA A 524 -11.39 -3.10 1.55
N ARG A 525 -10.76 -2.06 0.98
CA ARG A 525 -11.39 -1.08 0.08
C ARG A 525 -11.47 -1.55 -1.38
N GLY A 526 -11.02 -2.76 -1.71
CA GLY A 526 -11.06 -3.28 -3.08
C GLY A 526 -10.05 -2.65 -4.07
N GLU A 527 -9.27 -1.66 -3.65
CA GLU A 527 -8.30 -0.94 -4.49
C GLU A 527 -7.12 -1.84 -4.92
N ILE A 528 -6.73 -2.76 -4.04
CA ILE A 528 -5.65 -3.72 -4.29
C ILE A 528 -6.06 -5.15 -3.93
N ARG A 529 -5.26 -6.11 -4.35
CA ARG A 529 -5.44 -7.54 -4.05
C ARG A 529 -4.29 -8.02 -3.18
N GLY A 530 -4.60 -8.66 -2.06
CA GLY A 530 -3.65 -9.47 -1.30
C GLY A 530 -3.68 -10.91 -1.80
N GLY A 531 -2.55 -11.62 -1.76
CA GLY A 531 -2.49 -13.01 -2.21
C GLY A 531 -1.09 -13.61 -2.26
N ARG A 532 -0.95 -14.72 -2.99
CA ARG A 532 0.35 -15.32 -3.35
C ARG A 532 0.48 -15.27 -4.87
N PHE A 533 1.04 -14.19 -5.38
CA PHE A 533 1.21 -13.95 -6.81
C PHE A 533 2.50 -14.56 -7.35
N ILE A 534 3.55 -14.64 -6.53
CA ILE A 534 4.91 -15.06 -6.92
C ILE A 534 5.34 -16.24 -6.04
N ARG A 535 5.85 -17.31 -6.67
CA ARG A 535 6.38 -18.52 -6.00
C ARG A 535 7.76 -18.26 -5.39
N GLY A 536 8.08 -18.97 -4.31
CA GLY A 536 9.40 -18.92 -3.67
C GLY A 536 9.64 -17.69 -2.79
N VAL A 537 8.66 -16.81 -2.67
CA VAL A 537 8.69 -15.63 -1.80
C VAL A 537 7.82 -15.87 -0.57
N SER A 538 8.30 -15.48 0.60
CA SER A 538 7.60 -15.68 1.87
C SER A 538 6.67 -14.51 2.21
N GLY A 539 5.60 -14.82 2.96
CA GLY A 539 4.69 -13.81 3.51
C GLY A 539 3.53 -13.40 2.58
N GLU A 540 2.83 -12.34 3.00
CA GLU A 540 1.74 -11.71 2.24
C GLU A 540 2.31 -10.88 1.10
N GLN A 541 1.62 -10.91 -0.04
CA GLN A 541 1.95 -10.12 -1.23
C GLN A 541 0.73 -9.27 -1.60
N PHE A 542 0.96 -8.06 -2.10
CA PHE A 542 -0.09 -7.11 -2.45
C PHE A 542 0.21 -6.47 -3.80
N GLY A 543 -0.81 -6.29 -4.64
CA GLY A 543 -0.66 -5.61 -5.93
C GLY A 543 -2.01 -5.18 -6.50
N THR A 544 -1.99 -4.32 -7.52
CA THR A 544 -3.23 -3.92 -8.21
C THR A 544 -3.79 -5.07 -9.04
N SER A 545 -5.09 -5.03 -9.33
CA SER A 545 -5.72 -6.03 -10.21
C SER A 545 -5.11 -6.04 -11.61
N GLU A 546 -4.61 -4.89 -12.08
CA GLU A 546 -3.91 -4.73 -13.35
C GLU A 546 -2.55 -5.42 -13.34
N ALA A 547 -1.68 -5.14 -12.36
CA ALA A 547 -0.37 -5.78 -12.24
C ALA A 547 -0.47 -7.32 -12.17
N VAL A 548 -1.48 -7.84 -11.46
CA VAL A 548 -1.74 -9.28 -11.37
C VAL A 548 -2.19 -9.86 -12.72
N ARG A 549 -2.98 -9.12 -13.50
CA ARG A 549 -3.41 -9.52 -14.84
C ARG A 549 -2.24 -9.54 -15.81
N GLU A 550 -1.39 -8.52 -15.80
CA GLU A 550 -0.19 -8.42 -16.62
C GLU A 550 0.79 -9.58 -16.33
N LEU A 551 1.03 -9.89 -15.05
CA LEU A 551 1.83 -11.05 -14.66
C LEU A 551 1.32 -12.36 -15.24
N ARG A 552 -0.01 -12.55 -15.28
CA ARG A 552 -0.64 -13.74 -15.87
C ARG A 552 -0.50 -13.76 -17.39
N GLN A 553 -0.63 -12.61 -18.05
CA GLN A 553 -0.45 -12.51 -19.49
C GLN A 553 0.99 -12.87 -19.89
N ILE A 554 1.99 -12.33 -19.19
CA ILE A 554 3.40 -12.65 -19.45
C ILE A 554 3.68 -14.13 -19.26
N ARG A 555 3.10 -14.77 -18.22
CA ARG A 555 3.22 -16.22 -18.03
C ARG A 555 2.70 -17.04 -19.22
N GLN A 556 1.65 -16.56 -19.91
CA GLN A 556 1.04 -17.25 -21.05
C GLN A 556 1.76 -16.94 -22.38
N GLN A 557 2.54 -15.87 -22.44
CA GLN A 557 3.26 -15.48 -23.65
C GLN A 557 4.56 -16.29 -23.78
N GLU A 558 4.66 -17.08 -24.84
CA GLU A 558 5.95 -17.60 -25.31
C GLU A 558 6.59 -16.52 -26.20
N GLY A 559 7.35 -15.62 -25.57
CA GLY A 559 8.04 -14.53 -26.24
C GLY A 559 9.41 -14.92 -26.80
N PRO A 560 10.00 -14.12 -27.71
CA PRO A 560 11.37 -14.32 -28.15
C PRO A 560 12.37 -14.15 -26.99
N GLN A 561 13.43 -14.95 -26.99
CA GLN A 561 14.53 -14.89 -26.03
C GLN A 561 15.19 -13.51 -25.97
N SER A 562 14.74 -12.65 -25.05
CA SER A 562 15.29 -11.31 -24.86
C SER A 562 16.39 -11.34 -23.79
N LEU A 563 17.63 -11.05 -24.20
CA LEU A 563 18.75 -10.81 -23.28
C LEU A 563 18.66 -9.38 -22.74
N ILE A 564 18.59 -9.24 -21.41
CA ILE A 564 18.61 -7.95 -20.72
C ILE A 564 19.84 -7.90 -19.82
N ILE A 565 20.65 -6.85 -19.96
CA ILE A 565 21.85 -6.63 -19.15
C ILE A 565 21.59 -5.43 -18.26
N LEU A 566 21.54 -5.70 -16.96
CA LEU A 566 21.22 -4.74 -15.93
C LEU A 566 22.50 -4.28 -15.22
N SER A 567 22.59 -2.99 -14.89
CA SER A 567 23.62 -2.52 -13.96
C SER A 567 23.41 -3.12 -12.57
N GLY A 568 24.50 -3.43 -11.87
CA GLY A 568 24.44 -3.82 -10.47
C GLY A 568 23.85 -2.72 -9.59
N ALA A 569 24.03 -1.46 -9.95
CA ALA A 569 23.48 -0.29 -9.24
C ALA A 569 21.97 -0.08 -9.48
N ASP A 570 21.35 -0.83 -10.40
CA ASP A 570 19.93 -0.70 -10.71
C ASP A 570 19.05 -1.27 -9.58
N PRO A 571 17.91 -0.62 -9.24
CA PRO A 571 16.98 -1.15 -8.23
C PRO A 571 16.48 -2.56 -8.55
N LEU A 572 16.39 -2.93 -9.83
CA LEU A 572 16.00 -4.28 -10.24
C LEU A 572 17.07 -5.36 -10.05
N ASN A 573 18.22 -5.03 -9.45
CA ASN A 573 19.19 -6.03 -9.02
C ASN A 573 18.62 -6.84 -7.84
N LEU A 574 17.66 -7.73 -8.09
CA LEU A 574 16.99 -8.52 -7.06
C LEU A 574 17.74 -9.81 -6.70
N THR A 575 19.03 -9.89 -7.05
CA THR A 575 19.88 -11.05 -6.73
C THR A 575 19.93 -11.28 -5.21
N GLY A 576 19.66 -12.52 -4.79
CA GLY A 576 19.56 -12.89 -3.39
C GLY A 576 18.31 -12.39 -2.65
N VAL A 577 17.33 -11.82 -3.35
CA VAL A 577 15.97 -11.58 -2.84
C VAL A 577 14.98 -12.50 -3.53
N ILE A 578 15.00 -12.54 -4.85
CA ILE A 578 14.14 -13.42 -5.65
C ILE A 578 15.01 -14.32 -6.51
N GLY A 579 14.61 -15.60 -6.63
CA GLY A 579 15.31 -16.59 -7.42
C GLY A 579 16.54 -17.20 -6.72
N SER A 580 17.08 -18.26 -7.31
CA SER A 580 18.29 -18.93 -6.85
C SER A 580 19.52 -18.28 -7.46
N GLY A 581 20.37 -17.64 -6.65
CA GLY A 581 21.60 -17.04 -7.17
C GLY A 581 22.43 -16.30 -6.13
N ASN A 582 23.73 -16.18 -6.40
CA ASN A 582 24.64 -15.42 -5.55
C ASN A 582 24.34 -13.92 -5.62
N ARG A 583 24.28 -13.27 -4.47
CA ARG A 583 24.07 -11.82 -4.38
C ARG A 583 25.15 -11.05 -5.14
N VAL A 584 24.73 -10.11 -5.98
CA VAL A 584 25.59 -9.16 -6.69
C VAL A 584 25.51 -7.81 -5.99
N PRO A 585 26.63 -7.27 -5.46
CA PRO A 585 26.64 -5.98 -4.78
C PRO A 585 26.14 -4.85 -5.69
N ALA A 586 25.35 -3.93 -5.12
CA ALA A 586 24.78 -2.80 -5.84
C ALA A 586 25.80 -1.66 -6.03
N LEU A 587 26.82 -1.92 -6.83
CA LEU A 587 27.93 -1.01 -7.11
C LEU A 587 27.97 -0.65 -8.59
N THR A 588 28.41 0.57 -8.88
CA THR A 588 28.69 1.01 -10.25
C THR A 588 29.81 0.14 -10.85
N GLY A 589 29.58 -0.42 -12.04
CA GLY A 589 30.52 -1.30 -12.74
C GLY A 589 30.23 -2.81 -12.60
N ASN A 590 29.39 -3.20 -11.64
CA ASN A 590 28.82 -4.55 -11.62
C ASN A 590 27.69 -4.64 -12.66
N ALA A 591 27.43 -5.84 -13.18
CA ALA A 591 26.35 -6.08 -14.13
C ALA A 591 25.74 -7.48 -13.94
N ILE A 592 24.50 -7.65 -14.38
CA ILE A 592 23.75 -8.91 -14.31
C ILE A 592 23.07 -9.12 -15.66
N ALA A 593 23.18 -10.32 -16.21
CA ALA A 593 22.50 -10.70 -17.45
C ALA A 593 21.32 -11.62 -17.13
N TYR A 594 20.17 -11.27 -17.69
CA TYR A 594 18.93 -12.03 -17.61
C TYR A 594 18.52 -12.51 -18.99
N LEU A 595 18.10 -13.77 -19.08
CA LEU A 595 17.46 -14.35 -20.26
C LEU A 595 16.09 -14.85 -19.82
N GLU A 596 15.02 -14.30 -20.39
CA GLU A 596 13.65 -14.64 -19.99
C GLU A 596 13.41 -14.53 -18.46
N GLY A 597 14.05 -13.54 -17.83
CA GLY A 597 13.94 -13.32 -16.38
C GLY A 597 14.79 -14.25 -15.51
N GLU A 598 15.45 -15.26 -16.08
CA GLU A 598 16.42 -16.10 -15.37
C GLU A 598 17.82 -15.50 -15.45
N ILE A 599 18.60 -15.63 -14.37
CA ILE A 599 19.98 -15.11 -14.33
C ILE A 599 20.89 -16.03 -15.12
N VAL A 600 21.50 -15.51 -16.17
CA VAL A 600 22.41 -16.24 -17.05
C VAL A 600 23.86 -15.77 -16.95
N GLY A 601 24.12 -14.67 -16.23
CA GLY A 601 25.47 -14.21 -15.98
C GLY A 601 25.54 -13.04 -15.02
N TRP A 602 26.73 -12.78 -14.48
CA TRP A 602 27.01 -11.57 -13.71
C TRP A 602 28.48 -11.15 -13.83
N LYS A 603 28.73 -9.86 -13.60
CA LYS A 603 30.07 -9.24 -13.50
C LYS A 603 30.20 -8.51 -12.16
N LYS A 604 31.29 -8.79 -11.44
CA LYS A 604 31.68 -8.18 -10.15
C LYS A 604 33.11 -7.66 -10.26
N GLY A 605 33.28 -6.38 -10.57
CA GLY A 605 34.60 -5.83 -10.91
C GLY A 605 35.22 -6.60 -12.09
N ASP A 606 36.38 -7.21 -11.85
CA ASP A 606 37.13 -7.99 -12.87
C ASP A 606 36.66 -9.45 -12.98
N GLN A 607 35.84 -9.92 -12.04
CA GLN A 607 35.30 -11.28 -12.07
C GLN A 607 34.00 -11.33 -12.84
N SER A 608 33.80 -12.37 -13.63
CA SER A 608 32.52 -12.62 -14.30
C SER A 608 32.18 -14.10 -14.30
N TRP A 609 30.89 -14.39 -14.36
CA TRP A 609 30.34 -15.72 -14.53
C TRP A 609 29.28 -15.67 -15.62
N ILE A 610 29.29 -16.66 -16.50
CA ILE A 610 28.35 -16.83 -17.60
C ILE A 610 27.89 -18.29 -17.57
N ALA A 611 26.59 -18.52 -17.70
CA ALA A 611 26.01 -19.86 -17.69
C ALA A 611 26.54 -20.69 -18.89
N PRO A 612 26.85 -21.99 -18.68
CA PRO A 612 27.48 -22.82 -19.71
C PRO A 612 26.55 -23.15 -20.88
N ASP A 613 25.24 -23.27 -20.64
CA ASP A 613 24.26 -23.78 -21.61
C ASP A 613 23.55 -22.68 -22.41
N LEU A 614 24.25 -21.56 -22.69
CA LEU A 614 23.66 -20.43 -23.41
C LEU A 614 23.78 -20.58 -24.94
N PRO A 615 22.81 -20.06 -25.72
CA PRO A 615 22.96 -19.92 -27.16
C PRO A 615 24.26 -19.17 -27.50
N LYS A 616 25.05 -19.69 -28.44
CA LYS A 616 26.40 -19.17 -28.79
C LYS A 616 26.43 -17.65 -29.03
N GLN A 617 25.40 -17.11 -29.68
CA GLN A 617 25.28 -15.66 -29.96
C GLN A 617 25.18 -14.83 -28.67
N ILE A 618 24.41 -15.30 -27.69
CA ILE A 618 24.23 -14.63 -26.39
C ILE A 618 25.51 -14.73 -25.56
N GLY A 619 26.12 -15.93 -25.49
CA GLY A 619 27.38 -16.14 -24.78
C GLY A 619 28.51 -15.24 -25.32
N ASN A 620 28.68 -15.19 -26.63
CA ASN A 620 29.70 -14.34 -27.26
C ASN A 620 29.47 -12.85 -27.01
N ARG A 621 28.21 -12.40 -27.03
CA ARG A 621 27.86 -11.00 -26.71
C ARG A 621 28.24 -10.65 -25.26
N LEU A 622 27.94 -11.52 -24.29
CA LEU A 622 28.30 -11.30 -22.89
C LEU A 622 29.82 -11.28 -22.69
N CYS A 623 30.55 -12.19 -23.33
CA CYS A 623 32.01 -12.20 -23.30
C CYS A 623 32.61 -10.89 -23.86
N PHE A 624 32.06 -10.40 -24.98
CA PHE A 624 32.48 -9.13 -25.57
C PHE A 624 32.18 -7.93 -24.66
N GLU A 625 30.95 -7.80 -24.16
CA GLU A 625 30.55 -6.69 -23.30
C GLU A 625 31.32 -6.67 -21.96
N TRP A 626 31.64 -7.83 -21.41
CA TRP A 626 32.31 -7.93 -20.11
C TRP A 626 33.82 -8.08 -20.17
N GLY A 627 34.40 -8.29 -21.36
CA GLY A 627 35.83 -8.53 -21.56
C GLY A 627 36.29 -9.90 -21.04
N ALA A 628 35.40 -10.90 -21.07
CA ALA A 628 35.66 -12.25 -20.58
C ALA A 628 36.04 -13.20 -21.73
N SER A 629 36.83 -14.23 -21.45
CA SER A 629 37.12 -15.30 -22.42
C SER A 629 35.86 -16.12 -22.72
N PRO A 630 35.64 -16.56 -23.97
CA PRO A 630 34.48 -17.37 -24.35
C PRO A 630 34.44 -18.69 -23.56
N PRO A 631 33.25 -19.20 -23.18
CA PRO A 631 33.13 -20.50 -22.54
C PRO A 631 33.67 -21.60 -23.48
N PRO A 632 34.37 -22.63 -22.96
CA PRO A 632 34.93 -23.68 -23.80
C PRO A 632 33.82 -24.42 -24.55
N THR A 633 33.93 -24.51 -25.87
CA THR A 633 33.01 -25.26 -26.73
C THR A 633 33.06 -26.75 -26.39
N SER A 634 31.98 -27.30 -25.84
CA SER A 634 31.78 -28.74 -25.68
C SER A 634 31.39 -29.38 -27.02
N GLU A 635 32.36 -29.55 -27.91
CA GLU A 635 32.29 -30.59 -28.94
C GLU A 635 33.12 -31.78 -28.49
N GLY A 636 32.45 -32.86 -28.07
CA GLY A 636 33.05 -34.19 -27.90
C GLY A 636 33.29 -34.66 -26.46
N THR A 637 32.38 -35.51 -25.98
CA THR A 637 32.60 -36.64 -25.05
C THR A 637 33.46 -36.41 -23.80
N SER A 638 32.81 -36.13 -22.66
CA SER A 638 32.76 -37.00 -21.47
C SER A 638 32.07 -36.23 -20.33
N LYS A 639 31.02 -36.82 -19.74
CA LYS A 639 30.44 -36.32 -18.48
C LYS A 639 31.57 -36.14 -17.45
N PRO A 640 31.70 -34.98 -16.79
CA PRO A 640 32.33 -34.95 -15.48
C PRO A 640 31.28 -35.41 -14.46
N GLU A 641 31.66 -36.40 -13.67
CA GLU A 641 30.87 -36.94 -12.56
C GLU A 641 30.49 -35.84 -11.57
N LEU A 642 29.25 -35.90 -11.07
CA LEU A 642 28.87 -35.22 -9.85
C LEU A 642 29.78 -35.72 -8.72
N VAL A 643 30.71 -34.88 -8.27
CA VAL A 643 31.34 -35.07 -6.97
C VAL A 643 30.34 -34.59 -5.92
N THR A 644 29.43 -35.50 -5.55
CA THR A 644 28.89 -35.56 -4.20
C THR A 644 30.02 -35.96 -3.26
N GLU A 645 30.52 -35.05 -2.43
CA GLU A 645 31.23 -35.45 -1.22
C GLU A 645 30.32 -35.29 0.00
N LEU A 646 30.18 -36.44 0.65
CA LEU A 646 29.41 -36.74 1.84
C LEU A 646 30.04 -36.15 3.09
N SER A 647 29.17 -36.02 4.08
CA SER A 647 29.38 -35.89 5.52
C SER A 647 30.60 -36.59 6.14
N ALA A 648 31.11 -35.93 7.18
CA ALA A 648 31.44 -36.41 8.53
C ALA A 648 32.89 -36.14 8.97
N ASP A 649 32.99 -35.61 10.19
CA ASP A 649 34.05 -35.84 11.18
C ASP A 649 35.51 -35.86 10.70
N GLU A 650 36.25 -34.79 11.04
CA GLU A 650 37.51 -34.85 11.81
C GLU A 650 38.16 -33.45 11.88
N ILE A 651 38.11 -32.83 13.05
CA ILE A 651 38.80 -31.57 13.36
C ILE A 651 40.13 -31.90 14.05
N PRO A 652 41.31 -31.44 13.57
CA PRO A 652 42.53 -31.53 14.35
C PRO A 652 42.64 -30.34 15.33
N ALA A 653 42.98 -30.68 16.57
CA ALA A 653 43.05 -29.79 17.73
C ALA A 653 44.28 -28.86 17.77
N LYS A 654 44.08 -27.63 18.31
CA LYS A 654 44.97 -26.78 19.16
C LYS A 654 44.70 -25.29 18.84
N LYS A 655 44.55 -24.31 19.74
CA LYS A 655 44.67 -24.14 21.20
C LYS A 655 43.75 -22.96 21.58
N ARG A 656 42.72 -23.16 22.42
CA ARG A 656 41.96 -22.06 23.06
C ARG A 656 42.44 -21.87 24.50
N ARG A 657 42.87 -20.65 24.83
CA ARG A 657 43.16 -20.19 26.19
C ARG A 657 41.87 -20.19 27.03
N ARG A 658 41.91 -20.84 28.20
CA ARG A 658 40.86 -20.85 29.24
C ARG A 658 40.87 -19.55 30.05
N LYS A 659 39.69 -19.03 30.37
CA LYS A 659 39.36 -18.37 31.67
C LYS A 659 37.91 -18.72 32.07
N PRO A 660 37.58 -18.75 33.37
CA PRO A 660 36.60 -19.69 33.92
C PRO A 660 35.18 -19.14 34.08
N LYS A 661 34.23 -20.08 34.16
CA LYS A 661 32.80 -19.87 34.45
C LYS A 661 32.59 -19.41 35.90
N ARG A 662 31.64 -18.49 36.12
CA ARG A 662 30.88 -18.37 37.37
C ARG A 662 29.39 -18.53 37.06
N SER A 663 28.78 -19.38 37.87
CA SER A 663 27.37 -19.74 37.99
C SER A 663 26.53 -18.60 38.57
N GLY A 664 25.27 -18.48 38.14
CA GLY A 664 24.25 -17.65 38.79
C GLY A 664 22.93 -17.65 38.03
N VAL A 665 21.94 -18.35 38.59
CA VAL A 665 20.53 -18.48 38.18
C VAL A 665 19.80 -17.10 38.20
N PRO A 666 18.71 -16.90 37.41
CA PRO A 666 18.24 -15.58 36.97
C PRO A 666 17.15 -14.99 37.87
N LYS A 667 16.95 -13.66 37.82
CA LYS A 667 15.75 -12.95 38.32
C LYS A 667 15.48 -11.65 37.53
N PRO A 668 14.24 -11.11 37.61
CA PRO A 668 13.46 -10.64 36.46
C PRO A 668 13.53 -9.13 36.22
N PHE A 669 13.13 -8.71 35.01
CA PHE A 669 12.84 -7.32 34.66
C PHE A 669 11.64 -6.78 35.46
N PRO A 670 11.72 -5.57 36.03
CA PRO A 670 10.56 -4.78 36.39
C PRO A 670 10.32 -3.65 35.37
N PHE A 671 9.04 -3.57 34.94
CA PHE A 671 8.28 -2.49 34.29
C PHE A 671 8.82 -1.83 33.02
#